data_AF-A0A8C5E327-F1
#
_entry.id   AF-A0A8C5E327-F1
#
_cell.length_a   1.000
_cell.length_b   1.000
_cell.length_c   1.000
_cell.angle_alpha   90.00
_cell.angle_beta   90.00
_cell.angle_gamma   90.00
#
_symmetry.space_group_name_H-M   'P 1'
#
loop_
_entity.id
_entity.type
_entity.pdbx_description
1 polymer ?
#
loop_
_entity_poly.entity_id
_entity_poly.type
_entity_poly.pdbx_seq_one_letter_code
_entity_poly.pdbx_strand_id
1 'polypeptide(L)'
;MELSEKGKAEIPSVVDMTTSERVVELLNQAALKPSDEKLTVLKQVQELIINKDPSLLDNFLDEMIAFQTDKSIEVRKFVIGFIEEACKRDNELLLRLIANLNMLLKDESVNVVKKAILTLTQLYKVTLQCLVRSKTLSDMQEACWDLVTQMKGDVLSSLDSENDGIRTHAIKFTESLIITLSPRTSDSDTPKRQEGDISLDKVPKDHSYIRYDVLCEEGKSALDKLLKFMVHPAISSINLTTALGSLATIARQRPMFMSEVVQAYETLHANLPPTLAKSQVSSVRKNLKLHLVAVLKHPCSLEFQGQISTLLLDLGMPQSEITRFTPEGREQRKRPRHEQYTEGKKVKMEPIEDDEDKEEPAPNSAPKPSAPPVAQSAIDVTAEFLHPLLTPENVANLVLISMVYLPDVMPASFQATYTPVESAGKDAQIKHLARLMATQMTAAGIGPGLEQRKAREEDVGKEEDNDEDSVSKDRLIKRKLPPMGLGQAISVVGGYSDKVSSDAAPATKRLPEPIVPTAQTKLSAAGGRKKVFRLSDVVQPLSEAQIDQLTSKAVKRILHSEKAIAQSGMSHVRVKLLSRLVTQFEGMMKEEVLEFILADIRSRSELAFSLLYQEYNTYLSQLPTGLLDSYDQCLYTLLSSLQEKPEQRDGLFTKLVLEAPLITESALEVIRRYCEDDSRVYLGMTTLKELIIKRPSRQFQYLHVLLDLSSHEKEKVRTTALAFLKRMYEKDQLRDYIEKFALTYMQLLVHPNPPSLLFGADKDTEVAAPWTEETVRQCLFLYLSLLPLNHQLVHELASVYTEAIADIKRSVLRAIEQPIRGMGMNSPELLLLVENCPKGAETLVTRCLHILTDKVPPSPELVERVRDLYQKRVPDVRFLIPVINGLEKNEVIQALPKLIKLNPIVVKEVFNRLLGTQHSEGSSSVSPLTPGDLLIALHNIDSTKCDMKSIIKATNLCFGEKNVYTSEVLAVVMQQLMEQSPLPMLLMRTVIQSLTMYPRLIGFVMNILSRLILKQVWKYPKVWEGFVKCCQRTRPQSYSVLLQLPAAQLTSVFERCPELREPLFHHVQSYTPHQQAHIPNSIMAVLEAKKKPEPKLVQPVMEEEMEPSHGVSSPVEPAALPLNDPGTPPMQDEAFSKDEEEPMEESEHVVQEHTDNEVSQEVSREADTLSPQPEASEEPMEEIQTESSDTPEAAKEAEADVSETAAASGGENVE
;
A
#
# COMPACT_ATOMS: atom_id res chain seq x y z
N MET A 1 25.48 24.31 -77.77
CA MET A 1 26.71 23.63 -77.32
C MET A 1 26.48 23.32 -75.85
N GLU A 2 26.69 22.09 -75.42
CA GLU A 2 26.10 21.56 -74.19
C GLU A 2 27.11 21.36 -73.04
N LEU A 3 26.56 21.16 -71.84
CA LEU A 3 27.13 20.50 -70.65
C LEU A 3 28.14 21.25 -69.76
N SER A 4 27.94 21.02 -68.45
CA SER A 4 28.62 21.55 -67.26
C SER A 4 28.56 23.08 -67.04
N GLU A 5 28.47 23.59 -65.80
CA GLU A 5 28.63 22.93 -64.50
C GLU A 5 27.62 23.41 -63.43
N LYS A 6 27.63 22.75 -62.26
CA LYS A 6 26.60 22.78 -61.22
C LYS A 6 26.37 24.16 -60.58
N GLY A 7 25.10 24.43 -60.31
CA GLY A 7 24.60 25.64 -59.69
C GLY A 7 25.26 26.04 -58.37
N LYS A 8 25.51 27.34 -58.25
CA LYS A 8 25.53 28.05 -56.98
C LYS A 8 24.10 28.47 -56.67
N ALA A 9 23.50 27.91 -55.63
CA ALA A 9 22.28 28.46 -55.06
C ALA A 9 22.59 29.83 -54.44
N GLU A 10 21.62 30.74 -54.50
CA GLU A 10 21.79 32.11 -54.04
C GLU A 10 21.83 32.19 -52.50
N ILE A 11 22.58 33.16 -51.97
CA ILE A 11 22.55 33.48 -50.55
C ILE A 11 21.23 34.18 -50.26
N PRO A 12 20.36 33.68 -49.36
CA PRO A 12 19.14 34.38 -48.99
C PRO A 12 19.51 35.72 -48.36
N SER A 13 18.99 36.81 -48.93
CA SER A 13 19.15 38.15 -48.37
C SER A 13 18.55 38.21 -46.97
N VAL A 14 19.32 38.67 -45.97
CA VAL A 14 18.76 39.03 -44.67
C VAL A 14 17.85 40.23 -44.86
N VAL A 15 16.54 39.97 -44.87
CA VAL A 15 15.50 41.00 -44.78
C VAL A 15 15.45 41.45 -43.32
N ASP A 16 15.43 42.77 -43.07
CA ASP A 16 15.14 43.34 -41.76
C ASP A 16 13.67 43.08 -41.40
N MET A 17 13.37 41.86 -40.94
CA MET A 17 12.04 41.49 -40.46
C MET A 17 11.71 42.26 -39.18
N THR A 18 10.54 42.89 -39.15
CA THR A 18 10.06 43.58 -37.95
C THR A 18 9.81 42.58 -36.81
N THR A 19 9.81 43.07 -35.57
CA THR A 19 9.52 42.23 -34.40
C THR A 19 8.14 41.54 -34.53
N SER A 20 7.16 42.22 -35.12
CA SER A 20 5.82 41.66 -35.36
C SER A 20 5.83 40.51 -36.36
N GLU A 21 6.45 40.68 -37.54
CA GLU A 21 6.55 39.61 -38.54
C GLU A 21 7.31 38.40 -38.00
N ARG A 22 8.37 38.61 -37.21
CA ARG A 22 9.11 37.53 -36.56
C ARG A 22 8.29 36.80 -35.50
N VAL A 23 7.41 37.50 -34.77
CA VAL A 23 6.45 36.87 -33.84
C VAL A 23 5.43 36.02 -34.60
N VAL A 24 4.88 36.50 -35.71
CA VAL A 24 3.97 35.74 -36.58
C VAL A 24 4.66 34.48 -37.13
N GLU A 25 5.90 34.59 -37.61
CA GLU A 25 6.69 33.45 -38.08
C GLU A 25 6.90 32.39 -36.98
N LEU A 26 7.27 32.82 -35.78
CA LEU A 26 7.49 31.94 -34.63
C LEU A 26 6.18 31.29 -34.14
N LEU A 27 5.06 32.02 -34.10
CA LEU A 27 3.75 31.46 -33.72
C LEU A 27 3.28 30.38 -34.72
N ASN A 28 3.48 30.60 -36.01
CA ASN A 28 3.20 29.58 -37.04
C ASN A 28 4.12 28.36 -36.90
N GLN A 29 5.40 28.54 -36.57
CA GLN A 29 6.30 27.42 -36.25
C GLN A 29 5.88 26.68 -34.97
N ALA A 30 5.42 27.38 -33.94
CA ALA A 30 4.92 26.78 -32.70
C ALA A 30 3.61 25.99 -32.90
N ALA A 31 2.75 26.40 -33.83
CA ALA A 31 1.56 25.63 -34.19
C ALA A 31 1.90 24.26 -34.82
N LEU A 32 2.96 24.21 -35.64
CA LEU A 32 3.36 23.02 -36.41
C LEU A 32 4.37 22.10 -35.70
N LYS A 33 5.16 22.61 -34.74
CA LYS A 33 6.22 21.84 -34.06
C LYS A 33 5.69 20.89 -32.96
N PRO A 34 6.39 19.76 -32.71
CA PRO A 34 6.12 18.88 -31.58
C PRO A 34 6.40 19.58 -30.24
N SER A 35 5.83 19.05 -29.16
CA SER A 35 5.68 19.72 -27.86
C SER A 35 6.96 20.30 -27.25
N ASP A 36 8.10 19.60 -27.36
CA ASP A 36 9.34 20.02 -26.70
C ASP A 36 10.05 21.16 -27.44
N GLU A 37 10.05 21.14 -28.78
CA GLU A 37 10.52 22.26 -29.59
C GLU A 37 9.60 23.47 -29.48
N LYS A 38 8.28 23.24 -29.43
CA LYS A 38 7.24 24.26 -29.31
C LYS A 38 7.50 25.19 -28.11
N LEU A 39 7.88 24.64 -26.96
CA LEU A 39 8.21 25.41 -25.76
C LEU A 39 9.37 26.39 -25.96
N THR A 40 10.37 26.02 -26.74
CA THR A 40 11.52 26.89 -27.03
C THR A 40 11.12 28.04 -27.94
N VAL A 41 10.24 27.79 -28.91
CA VAL A 41 9.69 28.81 -29.81
C VAL A 41 8.76 29.77 -29.08
N LEU A 42 7.84 29.26 -28.25
CA LEU A 42 6.92 30.10 -27.46
C LEU A 42 7.64 30.98 -26.44
N LYS A 43 8.75 30.51 -25.84
CA LYS A 43 9.62 31.35 -24.99
C LYS A 43 10.29 32.49 -25.76
N GLN A 44 10.66 32.28 -27.03
CA GLN A 44 11.15 33.37 -27.88
C GLN A 44 10.05 34.39 -28.16
N VAL A 45 8.83 33.95 -28.46
CA VAL A 45 7.67 34.87 -28.63
C VAL A 45 7.43 35.67 -27.35
N GLN A 46 7.41 35.04 -26.18
CA GLN A 46 7.25 35.72 -24.89
C GLN A 46 8.31 36.82 -24.68
N GLU A 47 9.58 36.54 -24.95
CA GLU A 47 10.66 37.54 -24.81
C GLU A 47 10.47 38.71 -25.78
N LEU A 48 10.04 38.44 -27.02
CA LEU A 48 9.77 39.47 -28.01
C LEU A 48 8.59 40.39 -27.61
N ILE A 49 7.47 39.83 -27.11
CA ILE A 49 6.25 40.61 -26.83
C ILE A 49 6.13 41.14 -25.39
N ILE A 50 6.86 40.58 -24.41
CA ILE A 50 6.87 41.11 -23.02
C ILE A 50 8.06 42.04 -22.78
N ASN A 51 9.24 41.77 -23.37
CA ASN A 51 10.48 42.47 -23.03
C ASN A 51 11.05 43.32 -24.16
N LYS A 52 11.13 42.80 -25.40
CA LYS A 52 11.71 43.55 -26.54
C LYS A 52 10.79 44.66 -27.05
N ASP A 53 9.52 44.34 -27.28
CA ASP A 53 8.50 45.27 -27.78
C ASP A 53 7.13 45.02 -27.10
N PRO A 54 6.91 45.62 -25.91
CA PRO A 54 5.67 45.46 -25.15
C PRO A 54 4.41 45.93 -25.89
N SER A 55 4.52 46.73 -26.95
CA SER A 55 3.36 47.18 -27.74
C SER A 55 2.69 46.04 -28.52
N LEU A 56 3.40 44.92 -28.70
CA LEU A 56 2.89 43.73 -29.38
C LEU A 56 2.11 42.78 -28.45
N LEU A 57 2.11 43.02 -27.13
CA LEU A 57 1.54 42.08 -26.16
C LEU A 57 0.02 41.88 -26.33
N ASP A 58 -0.75 42.96 -26.47
CA ASP A 58 -2.22 42.89 -26.66
C ASP A 58 -2.59 42.37 -28.07
N ASN A 59 -1.72 42.62 -29.06
CA ASN A 59 -1.89 42.20 -30.46
C ASN A 59 -1.70 40.69 -30.68
N PHE A 60 -0.93 40.00 -29.83
CA PHE A 60 -0.67 38.55 -29.91
C PHE A 60 -1.15 37.79 -28.66
N LEU A 61 -2.03 38.40 -27.88
CA LEU A 61 -2.48 37.85 -26.60
C LEU A 61 -3.29 36.58 -26.82
N ASP A 62 -4.25 36.62 -27.73
CA ASP A 62 -5.21 35.54 -27.92
C ASP A 62 -4.54 34.32 -28.59
N GLU A 63 -3.57 34.53 -29.49
CA GLU A 63 -2.72 33.47 -30.07
C GLU A 63 -1.86 32.77 -29.00
N MET A 64 -1.25 33.52 -28.09
CA MET A 64 -0.46 32.94 -27.00
C MET A 64 -1.33 32.18 -25.99
N ILE A 65 -2.54 32.66 -25.73
CA ILE A 65 -3.50 32.01 -24.84
C ILE A 65 -4.15 30.78 -25.49
N ALA A 66 -4.29 30.70 -26.82
CA ALA A 66 -4.85 29.52 -27.49
C ALA A 66 -4.15 28.20 -27.12
N PHE A 67 -2.82 28.25 -26.88
CA PHE A 67 -2.01 27.12 -26.42
C PHE A 67 -2.39 26.58 -25.02
N GLN A 68 -3.30 27.24 -24.28
CA GLN A 68 -3.85 26.70 -23.03
C GLN A 68 -4.63 25.39 -23.23
N THR A 69 -5.02 25.08 -24.47
CA THR A 69 -5.71 23.83 -24.84
C THR A 69 -4.75 22.76 -25.40
N ASP A 70 -3.44 23.01 -25.42
CA ASP A 70 -2.45 22.05 -25.91
C ASP A 70 -2.39 20.81 -25.00
N LYS A 71 -2.21 19.63 -25.61
CA LYS A 71 -2.14 18.34 -24.91
C LYS A 71 -0.95 18.28 -23.95
N SER A 72 0.14 19.00 -24.23
CA SER A 72 1.34 19.04 -23.38
C SER A 72 1.12 19.81 -22.09
N ILE A 73 1.29 19.11 -20.97
CA ILE A 73 1.30 19.66 -19.61
C ILE A 73 2.29 20.83 -19.48
N GLU A 74 3.45 20.72 -20.11
CA GLU A 74 4.48 21.77 -20.04
C GLU A 74 4.10 23.00 -20.87
N VAL A 75 3.36 22.85 -21.97
CA VAL A 75 2.84 23.99 -22.76
C VAL A 75 1.75 24.71 -21.96
N ARG A 76 0.84 23.99 -21.29
CA ARG A 76 -0.17 24.62 -20.42
C ARG A 76 0.47 25.32 -19.20
N LYS A 77 1.49 24.71 -18.57
CA LYS A 77 2.30 25.35 -17.52
C LYS A 77 3.04 26.60 -18.02
N PHE A 78 3.53 26.59 -19.26
CA PHE A 78 4.12 27.76 -19.91
C PHE A 78 3.08 28.87 -20.08
N VAL A 79 1.86 28.58 -20.56
CA VAL A 79 0.81 29.60 -20.71
C VAL A 79 0.41 30.22 -19.37
N ILE A 80 0.37 29.46 -18.27
CA ILE A 80 0.21 30.04 -16.92
C ILE A 80 1.36 30.99 -16.57
N GLY A 81 2.61 30.64 -16.92
CA GLY A 81 3.78 31.51 -16.75
C GLY A 81 3.72 32.77 -17.62
N PHE A 82 3.19 32.67 -18.84
CA PHE A 82 2.95 33.81 -19.72
C PHE A 82 1.88 34.75 -19.14
N ILE A 83 0.75 34.22 -18.65
CA ILE A 83 -0.27 35.00 -17.92
C ILE A 83 0.34 35.72 -16.72
N GLU A 84 1.22 35.05 -15.97
CA GLU A 84 1.89 35.67 -14.81
C GLU A 84 2.76 36.87 -15.19
N GLU A 85 3.56 36.78 -16.25
CA GLU A 85 4.43 37.89 -16.68
C GLU A 85 3.66 38.97 -17.46
N ALA A 86 2.64 38.61 -18.24
CA ALA A 86 1.76 39.56 -18.91
C ALA A 86 1.04 40.47 -17.89
N CYS A 87 0.39 39.86 -16.88
CA CYS A 87 -0.30 40.60 -15.80
C CYS A 87 0.63 41.37 -14.85
N LYS A 88 1.96 41.13 -14.90
CA LYS A 88 2.99 41.95 -14.21
C LYS A 88 3.49 43.10 -15.07
N ARG A 89 3.46 42.94 -16.39
CA ARG A 89 3.87 43.95 -17.38
C ARG A 89 2.78 45.00 -17.59
N ASP A 90 1.53 44.54 -17.68
CA ASP A 90 0.33 45.36 -17.76
C ASP A 90 -0.78 44.74 -16.89
N ASN A 91 -1.25 45.52 -15.91
CA ASN A 91 -2.27 45.10 -14.97
C ASN A 91 -3.68 45.03 -15.59
N GLU A 92 -3.96 45.75 -16.68
CA GLU A 92 -5.30 45.80 -17.28
C GLU A 92 -5.63 44.50 -18.05
N LEU A 93 -4.61 43.82 -18.59
CA LEU A 93 -4.74 42.51 -19.23
C LEU A 93 -5.30 41.44 -18.29
N LEU A 94 -5.19 41.61 -16.97
CA LEU A 94 -5.79 40.71 -15.98
C LEU A 94 -7.30 40.53 -16.21
N LEU A 95 -8.01 41.59 -16.64
CA LEU A 95 -9.45 41.55 -16.92
C LEU A 95 -9.80 40.58 -18.08
N ARG A 96 -8.88 40.40 -19.04
CA ARG A 96 -8.99 39.41 -20.13
C ARG A 96 -8.48 38.03 -19.70
N LEU A 97 -7.44 37.97 -18.88
CA LEU A 97 -6.69 36.75 -18.60
C LEU A 97 -7.18 35.94 -17.39
N ILE A 98 -7.93 36.55 -16.46
CA ILE A 98 -8.33 35.86 -15.21
C ILE A 98 -9.23 34.63 -15.45
N ALA A 99 -10.11 34.66 -16.45
CA ALA A 99 -10.96 33.52 -16.81
C ALA A 99 -10.15 32.32 -17.31
N ASN A 100 -9.09 32.59 -18.07
CA ASN A 100 -8.15 31.57 -18.57
C ASN A 100 -7.36 30.94 -17.41
N LEU A 101 -6.93 31.75 -16.43
CA LEU A 101 -6.28 31.23 -15.21
C LEU A 101 -7.24 30.41 -14.33
N ASN A 102 -8.52 30.77 -14.25
CA ASN A 102 -9.55 29.97 -13.56
C ASN A 102 -9.78 28.60 -14.21
N MET A 103 -9.76 28.55 -15.55
CA MET A 103 -9.84 27.28 -16.29
C MET A 103 -8.59 26.41 -16.02
N LEU A 104 -7.39 27.00 -16.08
CA LEU A 104 -6.11 26.32 -15.82
C LEU A 104 -5.90 25.93 -14.35
N LEU A 105 -6.62 26.57 -13.40
CA LEU A 105 -6.72 26.14 -12.01
C LEU A 105 -7.56 24.86 -11.83
N LYS A 106 -8.37 24.51 -12.84
CA LYS A 106 -9.30 23.37 -12.86
C LYS A 106 -8.91 22.32 -13.91
N ASP A 107 -7.63 22.32 -14.30
CA ASP A 107 -7.02 21.35 -15.21
C ASP A 107 -6.94 19.94 -14.57
N GLU A 108 -7.11 18.90 -15.38
CA GLU A 108 -6.97 17.50 -14.95
C GLU A 108 -5.57 17.18 -14.38
N SER A 109 -4.54 17.88 -14.85
CA SER A 109 -3.17 17.67 -14.42
C SER A 109 -2.85 18.47 -13.16
N VAL A 110 -2.61 17.75 -12.06
CA VAL A 110 -2.12 18.34 -10.79
C VAL A 110 -0.85 19.20 -10.97
N ASN A 111 -0.05 18.96 -12.01
CA ASN A 111 1.15 19.78 -12.30
C ASN A 111 0.81 21.15 -12.92
N VAL A 112 -0.30 21.26 -13.67
CA VAL A 112 -0.85 22.51 -14.16
C VAL A 112 -1.52 23.26 -13.00
N VAL A 113 -2.37 22.59 -12.22
CA VAL A 113 -3.05 23.17 -11.04
C VAL A 113 -2.05 23.75 -10.02
N LYS A 114 -0.97 23.03 -9.67
CA LYS A 114 0.09 23.56 -8.77
C LYS A 114 0.73 24.85 -9.30
N LYS A 115 0.94 24.97 -10.63
CA LYS A 115 1.47 26.18 -11.26
C LYS A 115 0.42 27.30 -11.29
N ALA A 116 -0.86 26.99 -11.52
CA ALA A 116 -1.95 27.96 -11.42
C ALA A 116 -2.06 28.57 -10.02
N ILE A 117 -1.94 27.75 -8.96
CA ILE A 117 -1.90 28.21 -7.56
C ILE A 117 -0.70 29.15 -7.31
N LEU A 118 0.50 28.81 -7.78
CA LEU A 118 1.68 29.69 -7.65
C LEU A 118 1.47 31.05 -8.33
N THR A 119 0.89 31.05 -9.52
CA THR A 119 0.62 32.27 -10.28
C THR A 119 -0.49 33.11 -9.63
N LEU A 120 -1.57 32.48 -9.14
CA LEU A 120 -2.61 33.17 -8.36
C LEU A 120 -2.04 33.78 -7.07
N THR A 121 -1.08 33.12 -6.39
CA THR A 121 -0.37 33.68 -5.23
C THR A 121 0.32 35.00 -5.56
N GLN A 122 0.88 35.17 -6.76
CA GLN A 122 1.45 36.46 -7.18
C GLN A 122 0.38 37.44 -7.67
N LEU A 123 -0.61 36.97 -8.43
CA LEU A 123 -1.60 37.86 -9.05
C LEU A 123 -2.68 38.36 -8.07
N TYR A 124 -2.99 37.65 -6.98
CA TYR A 124 -3.97 38.11 -5.98
C TYR A 124 -3.60 39.49 -5.41
N LYS A 125 -2.34 39.66 -4.97
CA LYS A 125 -1.83 40.94 -4.46
C LYS A 125 -1.74 42.02 -5.54
N VAL A 126 -1.43 41.67 -6.79
CA VAL A 126 -1.40 42.61 -7.93
C VAL A 126 -2.81 43.09 -8.28
N THR A 127 -3.80 42.20 -8.24
CA THR A 127 -5.23 42.50 -8.43
C THR A 127 -5.70 43.49 -7.37
N LEU A 128 -5.51 43.16 -6.09
CA LEU A 128 -5.92 44.02 -4.98
C LEU A 128 -5.21 45.39 -5.04
N GLN A 129 -3.93 45.43 -5.43
CA GLN A 129 -3.19 46.68 -5.60
C GLN A 129 -3.66 47.50 -6.81
N CYS A 130 -4.14 46.87 -7.88
CA CYS A 130 -4.73 47.56 -9.03
C CYS A 130 -6.05 48.21 -8.65
N LEU A 131 -6.98 47.44 -8.06
CA LEU A 131 -8.31 47.90 -7.70
C LEU A 131 -8.28 49.03 -6.67
N VAL A 132 -7.49 48.87 -5.59
CA VAL A 132 -7.33 49.87 -4.51
C VAL A 132 -6.68 51.18 -5.00
N ARG A 133 -5.99 51.18 -6.15
CA ARG A 133 -5.49 52.42 -6.79
C ARG A 133 -6.56 53.13 -7.63
N SER A 134 -7.61 52.44 -8.06
CA SER A 134 -8.69 53.06 -8.81
C SER A 134 -9.66 53.79 -7.88
N LYS A 135 -10.09 55.00 -8.27
CA LYS A 135 -11.07 55.79 -7.50
C LYS A 135 -12.53 55.39 -7.79
N THR A 136 -12.75 54.70 -8.89
CA THR A 136 -14.05 54.21 -9.36
C THR A 136 -13.79 52.91 -10.09
N LEU A 137 -14.35 51.81 -9.59
CA LEU A 137 -14.31 50.55 -10.34
C LEU A 137 -15.30 50.60 -11.50
N SER A 138 -15.00 49.81 -12.52
CA SER A 138 -15.93 49.47 -13.60
C SER A 138 -16.53 48.08 -13.33
N ASP A 139 -17.70 47.80 -13.90
CA ASP A 139 -18.41 46.52 -13.80
C ASP A 139 -17.50 45.32 -14.12
N MET A 140 -16.56 45.49 -15.06
CA MET A 140 -15.57 44.49 -15.45
C MET A 140 -14.47 44.26 -14.39
N GLN A 141 -14.07 45.31 -13.67
CA GLN A 141 -13.12 45.23 -12.55
C GLN A 141 -13.78 44.62 -11.30
N GLU A 142 -15.06 44.90 -11.06
CA GLU A 142 -15.85 44.26 -10.01
C GLU A 142 -16.01 42.76 -10.30
N ALA A 143 -16.44 42.39 -11.51
CA ALA A 143 -16.53 40.98 -11.94
C ALA A 143 -15.17 40.24 -11.89
N CYS A 144 -14.06 40.92 -12.21
CA CYS A 144 -12.72 40.36 -12.06
C CYS A 144 -12.34 40.12 -10.59
N TRP A 145 -12.73 41.02 -9.67
CA TRP A 145 -12.48 40.83 -8.25
C TRP A 145 -13.30 39.69 -7.67
N ASP A 146 -14.57 39.57 -8.08
CA ASP A 146 -15.44 38.48 -7.65
C ASP A 146 -14.91 37.12 -8.13
N LEU A 147 -14.37 37.03 -9.35
CA LEU A 147 -13.74 35.82 -9.85
C LEU A 147 -12.43 35.48 -9.10
N VAL A 148 -11.58 36.48 -8.80
CA VAL A 148 -10.39 36.29 -7.95
C VAL A 148 -10.79 35.87 -6.53
N THR A 149 -11.89 36.38 -6.01
CA THR A 149 -12.47 36.02 -4.70
C THR A 149 -13.03 34.60 -4.70
N GLN A 150 -13.65 34.14 -5.79
CA GLN A 150 -14.03 32.74 -5.99
C GLN A 150 -12.78 31.84 -6.03
N MET A 151 -11.78 32.16 -6.85
CA MET A 151 -10.56 31.37 -6.98
C MET A 151 -9.77 31.29 -5.66
N LYS A 152 -9.78 32.34 -4.84
CA LYS A 152 -9.30 32.33 -3.45
C LYS A 152 -10.03 31.28 -2.61
N GLY A 153 -11.36 31.19 -2.74
CA GLY A 153 -12.18 30.15 -2.10
C GLY A 153 -11.81 28.74 -2.56
N ASP A 154 -11.70 28.54 -3.88
CA ASP A 154 -11.33 27.25 -4.48
C ASP A 154 -9.94 26.77 -4.00
N VAL A 155 -8.93 27.65 -3.95
CA VAL A 155 -7.60 27.30 -3.43
C VAL A 155 -7.58 27.10 -1.91
N LEU A 156 -8.39 27.83 -1.13
CA LEU A 156 -8.55 27.55 0.30
C LEU A 156 -9.21 26.19 0.57
N SER A 157 -10.15 25.75 -0.28
CA SER A 157 -10.71 24.38 -0.21
C SER A 157 -9.69 23.31 -0.64
N SER A 158 -8.70 23.69 -1.45
CA SER A 158 -7.62 22.80 -1.90
C SER A 158 -6.60 22.44 -0.80
N LEU A 159 -6.74 22.98 0.42
CA LEU A 159 -6.06 22.48 1.61
C LEU A 159 -6.51 21.04 1.95
N ASP A 160 -7.76 20.70 1.66
CA ASP A 160 -8.34 19.36 1.89
C ASP A 160 -8.20 18.44 0.66
N SER A 161 -7.46 18.87 -0.37
CA SER A 161 -7.20 18.07 -1.58
C SER A 161 -6.46 16.77 -1.27
N GLU A 162 -6.82 15.66 -1.92
CA GLU A 162 -6.12 14.38 -1.78
C GLU A 162 -4.63 14.46 -2.18
N ASN A 163 -4.27 15.37 -3.11
CA ASN A 163 -2.91 15.50 -3.61
C ASN A 163 -1.99 16.32 -2.70
N ASP A 164 -0.98 15.67 -2.12
CA ASP A 164 0.00 16.30 -1.21
C ASP A 164 0.74 17.51 -1.80
N GLY A 165 0.99 17.46 -3.11
CA GLY A 165 1.59 18.56 -3.86
C GLY A 165 0.65 19.76 -3.99
N ILE A 166 -0.66 19.54 -4.20
CA ILE A 166 -1.65 20.64 -4.23
C ILE A 166 -1.76 21.27 -2.84
N ARG A 167 -1.89 20.47 -1.78
CA ARG A 167 -1.92 20.97 -0.38
C ARG A 167 -0.69 21.83 -0.06
N THR A 168 0.51 21.38 -0.42
CA THR A 168 1.76 22.15 -0.27
C THR A 168 1.68 23.54 -0.91
N HIS A 169 1.07 23.67 -2.08
CA HIS A 169 0.92 24.95 -2.78
C HIS A 169 -0.23 25.80 -2.22
N ALA A 170 -1.34 25.18 -1.79
CA ALA A 170 -2.44 25.85 -1.11
C ALA A 170 -1.98 26.48 0.23
N ILE A 171 -1.08 25.83 0.97
CA ILE A 171 -0.45 26.40 2.18
C ILE A 171 0.32 27.68 1.83
N LYS A 172 1.10 27.70 0.73
CA LYS A 172 1.84 28.89 0.30
C LYS A 172 0.96 30.01 -0.27
N PHE A 173 -0.16 29.68 -0.91
CA PHE A 173 -1.19 30.66 -1.23
C PHE A 173 -1.77 31.26 0.06
N THR A 174 -2.14 30.41 1.03
CA THR A 174 -2.72 30.81 2.32
C THR A 174 -1.77 31.70 3.13
N GLU A 175 -0.47 31.39 3.16
CA GLU A 175 0.57 32.24 3.75
C GLU A 175 0.56 33.66 3.16
N SER A 176 0.61 33.76 1.83
CA SER A 176 0.60 35.06 1.14
C SER A 176 -0.73 35.79 1.33
N LEU A 177 -1.85 35.06 1.38
CA LEU A 177 -3.19 35.61 1.60
C LEU A 177 -3.30 36.25 2.99
N ILE A 178 -2.89 35.54 4.06
CA ILE A 178 -2.87 36.05 5.43
C ILE A 178 -2.00 37.32 5.51
N ILE A 179 -0.82 37.29 4.89
CA ILE A 179 0.11 38.45 4.88
C ILE A 179 -0.50 39.63 4.11
N THR A 180 -1.11 39.43 2.94
CA THR A 180 -1.75 40.51 2.17
C THR A 180 -3.00 41.07 2.88
N LEU A 181 -3.81 40.22 3.52
CA LEU A 181 -5.06 40.60 4.19
C LEU A 181 -4.90 41.00 5.67
N SER A 182 -3.67 41.32 6.09
CA SER A 182 -3.40 41.87 7.44
C SER A 182 -2.47 43.08 7.38
N PRO A 183 -2.59 44.04 8.33
CA PRO A 183 -1.84 45.28 8.31
C PRO A 183 -0.40 45.08 8.80
N ARG A 184 0.54 45.84 8.23
CA ARG A 184 1.91 45.97 8.77
C ARG A 184 1.92 46.79 10.06
N THR A 185 2.83 46.46 10.96
CA THR A 185 3.17 47.23 12.18
C THR A 185 4.59 47.79 12.10
N SER A 186 4.96 48.64 13.06
CA SER A 186 6.31 49.20 13.23
C SER A 186 7.44 48.18 13.27
N ASP A 187 7.13 46.95 13.68
CA ASP A 187 8.08 45.88 13.95
C ASP A 187 7.86 44.67 13.03
N SER A 188 7.20 44.85 11.89
CA SER A 188 7.02 43.80 10.88
C SER A 188 8.28 43.58 10.03
N ASP A 189 8.88 42.38 10.08
CA ASP A 189 10.04 41.95 9.28
C ASP A 189 9.65 41.68 7.81
N THR A 190 9.34 42.73 7.03
CA THR A 190 8.98 42.59 5.61
C THR A 190 10.24 42.53 4.71
N PRO A 191 10.46 41.46 3.93
CA PRO A 191 11.59 41.37 3.01
C PRO A 191 11.56 42.46 1.93
N LYS A 192 12.72 43.01 1.56
CA LYS A 192 12.86 44.09 0.55
C LYS A 192 12.14 43.83 -0.78
N ARG A 193 12.04 42.56 -1.23
CA ARG A 193 11.31 42.17 -2.45
C ARG A 193 9.78 42.30 -2.33
N GLN A 194 9.25 42.35 -1.11
CA GLN A 194 7.81 42.43 -0.78
C GLN A 194 7.43 43.80 -0.17
N GLU A 195 8.38 44.73 -0.08
CA GLU A 195 8.19 46.03 0.54
C GLU A 195 7.12 46.87 -0.20
N GLY A 196 7.14 46.81 -1.54
CA GLY A 196 6.15 47.42 -2.44
C GLY A 196 4.82 46.68 -2.58
N ASP A 197 4.70 45.43 -2.12
CA ASP A 197 3.44 44.65 -2.19
C ASP A 197 2.32 45.33 -1.37
N ILE A 198 1.07 45.11 -1.75
CA ILE A 198 -0.07 45.59 -0.95
C ILE A 198 -0.26 44.74 0.33
N SER A 199 -0.70 45.42 1.37
CA SER A 199 -1.08 44.89 2.69
C SER A 199 -2.21 45.75 3.24
N LEU A 200 -2.96 45.26 4.24
CA LEU A 200 -4.23 45.88 4.64
C LEU A 200 -4.07 47.33 5.14
N ASP A 201 -2.91 47.69 5.68
CA ASP A 201 -2.52 49.07 6.06
C ASP A 201 -2.54 50.09 4.91
N LYS A 202 -2.48 49.61 3.65
CA LYS A 202 -2.52 50.43 2.42
C LYS A 202 -3.92 50.48 1.78
N VAL A 203 -4.94 49.86 2.39
CA VAL A 203 -6.33 49.82 1.88
C VAL A 203 -7.15 50.92 2.57
N PRO A 204 -7.76 51.87 1.83
CA PRO A 204 -8.63 52.89 2.42
C PRO A 204 -9.86 52.25 3.07
N LYS A 205 -10.26 52.74 4.25
CA LYS A 205 -11.46 52.26 4.96
C LYS A 205 -12.78 52.74 4.34
N ASP A 206 -12.69 53.80 3.53
CA ASP A 206 -13.75 54.50 2.81
C ASP A 206 -13.85 54.12 1.33
N HIS A 207 -13.14 53.07 0.91
CA HIS A 207 -13.21 52.55 -0.46
C HIS A 207 -14.62 52.00 -0.77
N SER A 208 -15.19 52.38 -1.92
CA SER A 208 -16.60 52.12 -2.28
C SER A 208 -16.99 50.64 -2.34
N TYR A 209 -16.15 49.81 -2.98
CA TYR A 209 -16.40 48.39 -3.19
C TYR A 209 -15.66 47.48 -2.17
N ILE A 210 -14.34 47.64 -2.06
CA ILE A 210 -13.48 46.82 -1.21
C ILE A 210 -13.59 47.26 0.26
N ARG A 211 -14.21 46.42 1.10
CA ARG A 211 -14.41 46.70 2.53
C ARG A 211 -13.23 46.20 3.38
N TYR A 212 -12.55 47.12 4.07
CA TYR A 212 -11.39 46.86 4.94
C TYR A 212 -11.65 45.72 5.95
N ASP A 213 -12.76 45.80 6.70
CA ASP A 213 -13.01 44.89 7.82
C ASP A 213 -13.36 43.48 7.34
N VAL A 214 -13.99 43.34 6.18
CA VAL A 214 -14.25 42.03 5.54
C VAL A 214 -12.93 41.35 5.17
N LEU A 215 -12.01 42.08 4.55
CA LEU A 215 -10.67 41.56 4.23
C LEU A 215 -9.90 41.17 5.50
N CYS A 216 -10.04 41.92 6.60
CA CYS A 216 -9.43 41.59 7.89
C CYS A 216 -9.94 40.24 8.44
N GLU A 217 -11.26 40.03 8.47
CA GLU A 217 -11.85 38.77 8.93
C GLU A 217 -11.57 37.59 7.99
N GLU A 218 -11.49 37.82 6.67
CA GLU A 218 -11.00 36.80 5.72
C GLU A 218 -9.55 36.40 6.00
N GLY A 219 -8.67 37.36 6.33
CA GLY A 219 -7.29 37.11 6.72
C GLY A 219 -7.18 36.24 7.98
N LYS A 220 -7.99 36.53 9.01
CA LYS A 220 -8.09 35.69 10.22
C LYS A 220 -8.67 34.31 9.91
N SER A 221 -9.73 34.22 9.12
CA SER A 221 -10.35 32.95 8.73
C SER A 221 -9.39 32.04 7.95
N ALA A 222 -8.51 32.63 7.13
CA ALA A 222 -7.44 31.91 6.45
C ALA A 222 -6.38 31.36 7.43
N LEU A 223 -6.02 32.14 8.47
CA LEU A 223 -5.12 31.67 9.54
C LEU A 223 -5.76 30.52 10.34
N ASP A 224 -7.02 30.66 10.74
CA ASP A 224 -7.81 29.62 11.41
C ASP A 224 -7.82 28.29 10.65
N LYS A 225 -7.97 28.34 9.33
CA LYS A 225 -7.92 27.15 8.45
C LYS A 225 -6.53 26.52 8.45
N LEU A 226 -5.47 27.32 8.36
CA LEU A 226 -4.08 26.83 8.41
C LEU A 226 -3.73 26.21 9.78
N LEU A 227 -4.21 26.80 10.88
CA LEU A 227 -4.05 26.28 12.24
C LEU A 227 -4.78 24.93 12.42
N LYS A 228 -6.05 24.84 11.97
CA LYS A 228 -6.84 23.60 12.00
C LYS A 228 -6.23 22.50 11.12
N PHE A 229 -5.68 22.87 9.96
CA PHE A 229 -4.98 21.95 9.07
C PHE A 229 -3.73 21.33 9.72
N MET A 230 -2.94 22.12 10.47
CA MET A 230 -1.72 21.62 11.14
C MET A 230 -1.96 20.56 12.22
N VAL A 231 -3.13 20.54 12.86
CA VAL A 231 -3.50 19.54 13.88
C VAL A 231 -4.23 18.32 13.30
N HIS A 232 -4.38 18.23 11.97
CA HIS A 232 -5.05 17.10 11.33
C HIS A 232 -4.22 15.80 11.46
N PRO A 233 -4.78 14.68 11.97
CA PRO A 233 -4.00 13.49 12.34
C PRO A 233 -3.36 12.74 11.15
N ALA A 234 -3.78 13.04 9.92
CA ALA A 234 -3.22 12.50 8.68
C ALA A 234 -2.44 13.52 7.84
N ILE A 235 -2.00 14.65 8.42
CA ILE A 235 -1.13 15.61 7.72
C ILE A 235 0.22 14.98 7.38
N SER A 236 0.71 15.20 6.15
CA SER A 236 2.01 14.67 5.73
C SER A 236 3.18 15.45 6.34
N SER A 237 4.34 14.81 6.43
CA SER A 237 5.58 15.46 6.87
C SER A 237 5.97 16.68 6.02
N ILE A 238 5.63 16.69 4.72
CA ILE A 238 5.96 17.79 3.79
C ILE A 238 4.99 18.96 4.00
N ASN A 239 3.68 18.68 4.08
CA ASN A 239 2.69 19.71 4.38
C ASN A 239 2.93 20.33 5.76
N LEU A 240 3.19 19.52 6.79
CA LEU A 240 3.43 19.99 8.15
C LEU A 240 4.68 20.89 8.25
N THR A 241 5.81 20.47 7.64
CA THR A 241 7.02 21.31 7.61
C THR A 241 6.85 22.57 6.76
N THR A 242 6.07 22.52 5.68
CA THR A 242 5.69 23.70 4.89
C THR A 242 4.87 24.68 5.72
N ALA A 243 3.88 24.19 6.47
CA ALA A 243 3.01 24.99 7.32
C ALA A 243 3.77 25.63 8.50
N LEU A 244 4.71 24.90 9.13
CA LEU A 244 5.64 25.48 10.12
C LEU A 244 6.43 26.65 9.52
N GLY A 245 7.00 26.49 8.32
CA GLY A 245 7.71 27.58 7.63
C GLY A 245 6.81 28.77 7.24
N SER A 246 5.53 28.50 6.96
CA SER A 246 4.52 29.53 6.69
C SER A 246 4.15 30.31 7.96
N LEU A 247 3.83 29.63 9.07
CA LEU A 247 3.56 30.28 10.35
C LEU A 247 4.77 31.09 10.85
N ALA A 248 6.00 30.58 10.70
CA ALA A 248 7.24 31.29 11.04
C ALA A 248 7.50 32.53 10.16
N THR A 249 6.82 32.65 9.02
CA THR A 249 6.89 33.81 8.14
C THR A 249 5.75 34.78 8.44
N ILE A 250 4.54 34.28 8.69
CA ILE A 250 3.41 35.06 9.19
C ILE A 250 3.77 35.76 10.51
N ALA A 251 4.27 35.06 11.53
CA ALA A 251 4.59 35.65 12.84
C ALA A 251 5.64 36.79 12.78
N ARG A 252 6.60 36.73 11.86
CA ARG A 252 7.61 37.79 11.68
C ARG A 252 7.11 38.94 10.81
N GLN A 253 6.38 38.64 9.73
CA GLN A 253 5.81 39.69 8.89
C GLN A 253 4.60 40.37 9.54
N ARG A 254 3.90 39.69 10.45
CA ARG A 254 2.62 40.09 11.06
C ARG A 254 2.62 39.72 12.55
N PRO A 255 3.34 40.48 13.40
CA PRO A 255 3.59 40.12 14.79
C PRO A 255 2.35 40.11 15.70
N MET A 256 1.20 40.59 15.23
CA MET A 256 -0.08 40.42 15.96
C MET A 256 -0.51 38.95 16.06
N PHE A 257 -0.09 38.08 15.13
CA PHE A 257 -0.38 36.65 15.14
C PHE A 257 0.70 35.82 15.86
N MET A 258 1.59 36.46 16.63
CA MET A 258 2.70 35.79 17.33
C MET A 258 2.19 34.78 18.36
N SER A 259 1.13 35.13 19.09
CA SER A 259 0.54 34.30 20.16
C SER A 259 0.00 32.99 19.59
N GLU A 260 -0.82 33.08 18.55
CA GLU A 260 -1.47 31.96 17.87
C GLU A 260 -0.43 31.02 17.22
N VAL A 261 0.66 31.57 16.67
CA VAL A 261 1.75 30.79 16.10
C VAL A 261 2.56 30.06 17.19
N VAL A 262 2.87 30.71 18.31
CA VAL A 262 3.55 30.04 19.44
C VAL A 262 2.65 28.96 20.06
N GLN A 263 1.36 29.23 20.25
CA GLN A 263 0.38 28.25 20.73
C GLN A 263 0.24 27.06 19.78
N ALA A 264 0.30 27.28 18.45
CA ALA A 264 0.31 26.20 17.46
C ALA A 264 1.56 25.31 17.57
N TYR A 265 2.72 25.92 17.87
CA TYR A 265 3.98 25.18 18.10
C TYR A 265 3.98 24.42 19.42
N GLU A 266 3.43 24.99 20.50
CA GLU A 266 3.19 24.27 21.77
C GLU A 266 2.27 23.05 21.55
N THR A 267 1.15 23.28 20.85
CA THR A 267 0.15 22.23 20.56
C THR A 267 0.75 21.11 19.70
N LEU A 268 1.51 21.43 18.65
CA LEU A 268 2.17 20.44 17.79
C LEU A 268 3.29 19.69 18.52
N HIS A 269 4.04 20.35 19.40
CA HIS A 269 5.09 19.68 20.18
C HIS A 269 4.50 18.66 21.16
N ALA A 270 3.36 18.98 21.78
CA ALA A 270 2.65 18.07 22.66
C ALA A 270 1.94 16.94 21.88
N ASN A 271 1.41 17.23 20.69
CA ASN A 271 0.56 16.33 19.89
C ASN A 271 1.11 16.15 18.45
N LEU A 272 2.26 15.49 18.30
CA LEU A 272 2.76 15.11 16.97
C LEU A 272 1.83 14.05 16.33
N PRO A 273 1.46 14.17 15.03
CA PRO A 273 0.62 13.18 14.36
C PRO A 273 1.22 11.76 14.41
N PRO A 274 0.46 10.74 14.85
CA PRO A 274 0.97 9.37 15.03
C PRO A 274 1.22 8.63 13.71
N THR A 275 0.77 9.21 12.60
CA THR A 275 0.97 8.73 11.22
C THR A 275 2.39 8.98 10.69
N LEU A 276 3.22 9.76 11.39
CA LEU A 276 4.58 10.10 10.96
C LEU A 276 5.60 9.00 11.34
N ALA A 277 6.38 8.55 10.36
CA ALA A 277 7.48 7.62 10.59
C ALA A 277 8.59 8.24 11.45
N LYS A 278 9.40 7.42 12.15
CA LYS A 278 10.47 7.90 13.05
C LYS A 278 11.42 8.93 12.41
N SER A 279 11.81 8.73 11.15
CA SER A 279 12.63 9.67 10.38
C SER A 279 11.92 11.00 10.07
N GLN A 280 10.61 10.95 9.82
CA GLN A 280 9.76 12.13 9.60
C GLN A 280 9.59 12.92 10.91
N VAL A 281 9.37 12.25 12.04
CA VAL A 281 9.31 12.88 13.38
C VAL A 281 10.61 13.65 13.67
N SER A 282 11.77 13.06 13.42
CA SER A 282 13.07 13.74 13.56
C SER A 282 13.20 14.96 12.62
N SER A 283 12.72 14.86 11.38
CA SER A 283 12.69 15.97 10.42
C SER A 283 11.77 17.11 10.88
N VAL A 284 10.56 16.79 11.37
CA VAL A 284 9.59 17.76 11.91
C VAL A 284 10.16 18.45 13.14
N ARG A 285 10.71 17.72 14.12
CA ARG A 285 11.38 18.30 15.30
C ARG A 285 12.54 19.24 14.91
N LYS A 286 13.35 18.87 13.91
CA LYS A 286 14.45 19.71 13.39
C LYS A 286 13.95 21.01 12.74
N ASN A 287 12.87 20.95 11.94
CA ASN A 287 12.27 22.13 11.33
C ASN A 287 11.56 23.01 12.38
N LEU A 288 10.83 22.42 13.33
CA LEU A 288 10.20 23.14 14.44
C LEU A 288 11.24 23.94 15.25
N LYS A 289 12.38 23.33 15.60
CA LYS A 289 13.52 24.01 16.25
C LYS A 289 14.06 25.17 15.40
N LEU A 290 14.25 24.97 14.10
CA LEU A 290 14.70 26.02 13.18
C LEU A 290 13.71 27.19 13.09
N HIS A 291 12.42 26.91 13.09
CA HIS A 291 11.36 27.92 13.01
C HIS A 291 11.14 28.65 14.33
N LEU A 292 11.21 27.97 15.48
CA LEU A 292 11.26 28.60 16.81
C LEU A 292 12.46 29.54 16.94
N VAL A 293 13.66 29.16 16.47
CA VAL A 293 14.84 30.05 16.43
C VAL A 293 14.66 31.24 15.48
N ALA A 294 13.95 31.06 14.37
CA ALA A 294 13.63 32.16 13.46
C ALA A 294 12.67 33.16 14.11
N VAL A 295 11.68 32.68 14.86
CA VAL A 295 10.74 33.50 15.62
C VAL A 295 11.41 34.18 16.83
N LEU A 296 12.26 33.47 17.58
CA LEU A 296 12.96 33.99 18.78
C LEU A 296 13.84 35.23 18.49
N LYS A 297 14.33 35.37 17.25
CA LYS A 297 15.14 36.52 16.82
C LYS A 297 14.32 37.80 16.62
N HIS A 298 12.99 37.71 16.66
CA HIS A 298 12.09 38.80 16.34
C HIS A 298 11.84 39.68 17.59
N PRO A 299 11.89 41.03 17.51
CA PRO A 299 11.74 41.87 18.70
C PRO A 299 10.45 41.62 19.50
N CYS A 300 9.34 41.31 18.84
CA CYS A 300 8.06 40.99 19.49
C CYS A 300 8.01 39.59 20.15
N SER A 301 8.99 38.71 19.97
CA SER A 301 8.99 37.40 20.64
C SER A 301 9.43 37.49 22.11
N LEU A 302 9.84 38.66 22.59
CA LEU A 302 10.23 38.87 24.00
C LEU A 302 9.07 38.58 24.97
N GLU A 303 7.83 38.91 24.60
CA GLU A 303 6.63 38.60 25.39
C GLU A 303 6.39 37.09 25.53
N PHE A 304 6.84 36.32 24.53
CA PHE A 304 6.71 34.85 24.45
C PHE A 304 8.03 34.13 24.75
N GLN A 305 9.07 34.85 25.22
CA GLN A 305 10.44 34.31 25.33
C GLN A 305 10.49 33.07 26.21
N GLY A 306 9.76 33.04 27.34
CA GLY A 306 9.70 31.89 28.24
C GLY A 306 9.20 30.63 27.52
N GLN A 307 8.03 30.73 26.87
CA GLN A 307 7.38 29.63 26.14
C GLN A 307 8.30 29.09 25.03
N ILE A 308 8.84 30.00 24.20
CA ILE A 308 9.74 29.66 23.08
C ILE A 308 11.05 29.03 23.60
N SER A 309 11.61 29.54 24.70
CA SER A 309 12.83 29.00 25.31
C SER A 309 12.61 27.58 25.84
N THR A 310 11.48 27.30 26.48
CA THR A 310 11.19 25.95 26.97
C THR A 310 11.04 24.95 25.81
N LEU A 311 10.23 25.27 24.79
CA LEU A 311 10.12 24.42 23.60
C LEU A 311 11.48 24.17 22.91
N LEU A 312 12.41 25.14 22.94
CA LEU A 312 13.75 24.96 22.40
C LEU A 312 14.63 24.05 23.28
N LEU A 313 14.52 24.12 24.60
CA LEU A 313 15.16 23.17 25.53
C LEU A 313 14.62 21.74 25.32
N ASP A 314 13.31 21.57 25.17
CA ASP A 314 12.66 20.27 24.93
C ASP A 314 13.08 19.65 23.56
N LEU A 315 13.41 20.51 22.60
CA LEU A 315 14.02 20.16 21.30
C LEU A 315 15.57 20.10 21.35
N GLY A 316 16.16 20.00 22.54
CA GLY A 316 17.59 19.82 22.78
C GLY A 316 18.45 20.99 22.30
N MET A 317 18.02 22.23 22.47
CA MET A 317 18.87 23.41 22.30
C MET A 317 19.52 23.78 23.64
N PRO A 318 20.86 23.96 23.71
CA PRO A 318 21.50 24.42 24.95
C PRO A 318 21.12 25.88 25.24
N GLN A 319 20.95 26.20 26.53
CA GLN A 319 20.54 27.54 26.98
C GLN A 319 21.43 28.67 26.43
N SER A 320 22.73 28.42 26.21
CA SER A 320 23.68 29.36 25.62
C SER A 320 23.35 29.74 24.16
N GLU A 321 22.78 28.84 23.37
CA GLU A 321 22.29 29.16 22.02
C GLU A 321 20.98 29.97 22.06
N ILE A 322 20.08 29.65 23.00
CA ILE A 322 18.82 30.38 23.20
C ILE A 322 19.11 31.84 23.58
N THR A 323 19.99 32.07 24.57
CA THR A 323 20.43 33.42 24.96
C THR A 323 21.11 34.15 23.79
N ARG A 324 21.92 33.46 22.98
CA ARG A 324 22.58 34.06 21.80
C ARG A 324 21.61 34.49 20.68
N PHE A 325 20.44 33.86 20.57
CA PHE A 325 19.43 34.19 19.57
C PHE A 325 18.30 35.09 20.09
N THR A 326 18.24 35.34 21.39
CA THR A 326 17.31 36.30 21.99
C THR A 326 17.76 37.73 21.66
N PRO A 327 16.90 38.61 21.12
CA PRO A 327 17.24 40.01 20.87
C PRO A 327 17.38 40.77 22.20
N GLU A 328 18.32 41.71 22.26
CA GLU A 328 18.46 42.60 23.41
C GLU A 328 17.19 43.43 23.62
N GLY A 329 16.69 43.47 24.86
CA GLY A 329 15.49 44.21 25.21
C GLY A 329 15.65 45.70 24.90
N ARG A 330 14.83 46.25 24.00
CA ARG A 330 14.85 47.68 23.67
C ARG A 330 14.46 48.49 24.91
N GLU A 331 15.44 49.09 25.57
CA GLU A 331 15.18 50.24 26.43
C GLU A 331 14.36 51.28 25.64
N GLN A 332 13.21 51.68 26.17
CA GLN A 332 12.42 52.73 25.56
C GLN A 332 13.22 54.04 25.60
N ARG A 333 13.81 54.41 24.45
CA ARG A 333 14.52 55.68 24.26
C ARG A 333 13.66 56.86 24.72
N LYS A 334 13.93 57.32 25.94
CA LYS A 334 13.43 58.59 26.47
C LYS A 334 13.83 59.69 25.49
N ARG A 335 12.86 60.20 24.72
CA ARG A 335 13.12 61.29 23.76
C ARG A 335 13.64 62.52 24.54
N PRO A 336 14.58 63.29 23.97
CA PRO A 336 15.15 64.44 24.68
C PRO A 336 14.08 65.44 25.12
N ARG A 337 14.18 65.90 26.36
CA ARG A 337 13.32 66.94 26.93
C ARG A 337 13.74 68.29 26.35
N HIS A 338 12.79 69.09 25.90
CA HIS A 338 13.03 70.47 25.48
C HIS A 338 13.54 71.30 26.68
N GLU A 339 14.53 72.16 26.45
CA GLU A 339 15.20 72.90 27.53
C GLU A 339 14.36 74.05 28.07
N GLN A 340 14.43 74.25 29.38
CA GLN A 340 14.42 75.56 30.03
C GLN A 340 15.09 75.41 31.41
N TYR A 341 16.09 76.26 31.69
CA TYR A 341 16.73 76.68 32.95
C TYR A 341 16.49 75.86 34.26
N THR A 342 17.48 75.61 35.13
CA THR A 342 18.69 76.41 35.46
C THR A 342 19.88 75.56 35.98
N GLU A 343 20.99 76.23 36.31
CA GLU A 343 22.28 75.77 36.86
C GLU A 343 22.25 74.70 38.00
N GLY A 344 23.32 73.87 38.15
CA GLY A 344 23.37 72.89 39.26
C GLY A 344 24.65 72.07 39.60
N LYS A 345 25.81 72.28 38.96
CA LYS A 345 27.20 71.83 39.34
C LYS A 345 27.43 70.69 40.39
N LYS A 346 28.28 69.70 40.01
CA LYS A 346 29.13 68.78 40.85
C LYS A 346 28.44 67.57 41.53
N VAL A 347 29.11 66.47 41.92
CA VAL A 347 30.43 65.88 41.55
C VAL A 347 30.44 64.35 41.74
N LYS A 348 31.02 63.66 40.76
CA LYS A 348 31.67 62.33 40.72
C LYS A 348 32.22 61.74 42.04
N MET A 349 31.90 60.47 42.34
CA MET A 349 32.90 59.45 42.73
C MET A 349 32.38 58.00 42.56
N GLU A 350 33.29 57.08 42.24
CA GLU A 350 33.16 55.61 42.18
C GLU A 350 34.14 55.01 43.24
N PRO A 351 34.37 53.68 43.29
CA PRO A 351 33.57 52.60 43.87
C PRO A 351 34.29 51.93 45.08
N ILE A 352 33.80 50.77 45.56
CA ILE A 352 34.43 49.70 46.39
C ILE A 352 33.26 48.79 46.83
N GLU A 353 33.13 47.53 46.38
CA GLU A 353 33.87 46.28 46.70
C GLU A 353 33.40 45.62 48.02
N ASP A 354 32.79 44.42 47.88
CA ASP A 354 32.70 43.17 48.69
C ASP A 354 32.63 43.26 50.26
N ASP A 355 31.90 42.46 51.05
CA ASP A 355 31.62 41.01 51.03
C ASP A 355 30.69 40.61 52.24
N GLU A 356 30.41 39.30 52.38
CA GLU A 356 29.84 38.50 53.49
C GLU A 356 28.35 38.64 53.93
N ASP A 357 27.71 37.46 54.09
CA ASP A 357 26.32 37.26 54.55
C ASP A 357 26.13 37.39 56.07
N LYS A 358 24.93 37.85 56.52
CA LYS A 358 24.07 37.07 57.44
C LYS A 358 22.68 37.64 57.79
N GLU A 359 21.72 36.71 57.77
CA GLU A 359 20.53 36.54 58.63
C GLU A 359 19.44 37.66 58.74
N GLU A 360 18.19 37.18 58.66
CA GLU A 360 16.90 37.90 58.74
C GLU A 360 16.56 38.45 60.15
N PRO A 361 15.59 39.37 60.37
CA PRO A 361 14.22 39.31 59.80
C PRO A 361 13.53 40.64 59.38
N ALA A 362 12.36 40.50 58.74
CA ALA A 362 11.47 41.58 58.30
C ALA A 362 10.67 42.25 59.45
N PRO A 363 10.04 43.44 59.22
CA PRO A 363 8.67 43.39 58.68
C PRO A 363 8.24 44.56 57.75
N ASN A 364 7.38 44.20 56.78
CA ASN A 364 6.25 44.96 56.21
C ASN A 364 6.35 46.47 55.90
N SER A 365 6.31 46.81 54.61
CA SER A 365 5.52 47.96 54.10
C SER A 365 4.90 47.64 52.73
N ALA A 366 3.80 48.33 52.37
CA ALA A 366 2.85 47.85 51.35
C ALA A 366 3.29 48.10 49.88
N PRO A 367 2.90 47.21 48.94
CA PRO A 367 3.14 47.43 47.51
C PRO A 367 2.30 48.57 46.94
N LYS A 368 2.89 49.30 45.97
CA LYS A 368 2.17 50.28 45.13
C LYS A 368 1.33 49.57 44.05
N PRO A 369 0.29 50.23 43.50
CA PRO A 369 -0.62 49.59 42.54
C PRO A 369 0.09 49.13 41.27
N SER A 370 -0.34 47.97 40.77
CA SER A 370 0.15 47.35 39.55
C SER A 370 -0.32 48.07 38.28
N ALA A 371 0.39 47.82 37.18
CA ALA A 371 -0.06 48.12 35.82
C ALA A 371 -1.41 47.42 35.50
N PRO A 372 -2.17 47.86 34.48
CA PRO A 372 -3.40 47.20 34.05
C PRO A 372 -3.16 45.72 33.70
N PRO A 373 -4.14 44.84 33.94
CA PRO A 373 -3.97 43.39 33.80
C PRO A 373 -3.74 42.97 32.34
N VAL A 374 -2.79 42.08 32.14
CA VAL A 374 -2.56 41.38 30.87
C VAL A 374 -3.75 40.46 30.57
N ALA A 375 -4.10 40.31 29.30
CA ALA A 375 -5.10 39.34 28.85
C ALA A 375 -4.55 37.90 28.92
N GLN A 376 -4.50 37.33 30.13
CA GLN A 376 -4.13 35.92 30.37
C GLN A 376 -5.00 34.98 29.51
N SER A 377 -4.39 33.97 28.88
CA SER A 377 -5.13 32.97 28.11
C SER A 377 -5.78 31.92 29.02
N ALA A 378 -6.73 31.16 28.48
CA ALA A 378 -7.36 30.04 29.19
C ALA A 378 -6.34 28.93 29.56
N ILE A 379 -5.23 28.81 28.81
CA ILE A 379 -4.14 27.89 29.14
C ILE A 379 -3.32 28.43 30.32
N ASP A 380 -3.02 29.74 30.35
CA ASP A 380 -2.25 30.35 31.45
C ASP A 380 -3.00 30.22 32.79
N VAL A 381 -4.29 30.56 32.82
CA VAL A 381 -5.14 30.42 34.03
C VAL A 381 -5.21 28.96 34.49
N THR A 382 -5.30 28.01 33.55
CA THR A 382 -5.32 26.58 33.88
C THR A 382 -3.95 26.06 34.35
N ALA A 383 -2.85 26.62 33.83
CA ALA A 383 -1.49 26.30 34.26
C ALA A 383 -1.17 26.87 35.65
N GLU A 384 -1.60 28.10 35.94
CA GLU A 384 -1.52 28.72 37.27
C GLU A 384 -2.29 27.91 38.32
N PHE A 385 -3.47 27.37 37.96
CA PHE A 385 -4.24 26.45 38.80
C PHE A 385 -3.54 25.10 39.04
N LEU A 386 -2.93 24.50 38.00
CA LEU A 386 -2.26 23.20 38.10
C LEU A 386 -0.91 23.29 38.84
N HIS A 387 -0.20 24.40 38.74
CA HIS A 387 1.14 24.57 39.32
C HIS A 387 1.26 24.16 40.81
N PRO A 388 0.42 24.66 41.76
CA PRO A 388 0.48 24.24 43.16
C PRO A 388 -0.01 22.81 43.42
N LEU A 389 -0.68 22.17 42.46
CA LEU A 389 -1.22 20.81 42.59
C LEU A 389 -0.19 19.73 42.19
N LEU A 390 0.87 20.08 41.45
CA LEU A 390 1.92 19.15 41.02
C LEU A 390 2.96 18.86 42.12
N THR A 391 2.49 18.46 43.31
CA THR A 391 3.37 17.94 44.37
C THR A 391 3.88 16.53 43.99
N PRO A 392 5.05 16.10 44.49
CA PRO A 392 5.57 14.76 44.20
C PRO A 392 4.60 13.62 44.55
N GLU A 393 3.82 13.78 45.61
CA GLU A 393 2.79 12.81 46.05
C GLU A 393 1.60 12.78 45.08
N ASN A 394 1.08 13.94 44.64
CA ASN A 394 -0.01 14.00 43.68
C ASN A 394 0.43 13.46 42.31
N VAL A 395 1.66 13.76 41.86
CA VAL A 395 2.23 13.23 40.62
C VAL A 395 2.43 11.72 40.70
N ALA A 396 2.94 11.19 41.82
CA ALA A 396 3.08 9.74 42.03
C ALA A 396 1.71 9.03 42.00
N ASN A 397 0.69 9.58 42.67
CA ASN A 397 -0.67 9.05 42.63
C ASN A 397 -1.28 9.10 41.22
N LEU A 398 -1.06 10.19 40.46
CA LEU A 398 -1.51 10.30 39.08
C LEU A 398 -0.84 9.28 38.16
N VAL A 399 0.46 9.01 38.35
CA VAL A 399 1.19 7.95 37.64
C VAL A 399 0.61 6.58 38.00
N LEU A 400 0.44 6.26 39.29
CA LEU A 400 -0.12 4.97 39.74
C LEU A 400 -1.53 4.71 39.19
N ILE A 401 -2.38 5.74 39.12
CA ILE A 401 -3.72 5.63 38.52
C ILE A 401 -3.65 5.45 37.00
N SER A 402 -2.72 6.12 36.32
CA SER A 402 -2.57 6.03 34.86
C SER A 402 -1.84 4.77 34.38
N MET A 403 -1.09 4.07 35.23
CA MET A 403 -0.44 2.79 34.88
C MET A 403 -1.43 1.73 34.35
N VAL A 404 -2.69 1.74 34.80
CA VAL A 404 -3.75 0.81 34.34
C VAL A 404 -4.21 1.12 32.90
N TYR A 405 -3.89 2.30 32.38
CA TYR A 405 -4.21 2.75 31.01
C TYR A 405 -2.99 2.75 30.07
N LEU A 406 -1.81 2.33 30.55
CA LEU A 406 -0.63 2.13 29.72
C LEU A 406 -0.63 0.72 29.13
N PRO A 407 -0.19 0.53 27.87
CA PRO A 407 -0.05 -0.80 27.30
C PRO A 407 1.14 -1.56 27.93
N ASP A 408 1.00 -2.88 28.07
CA ASP A 408 2.02 -3.76 28.67
C ASP A 408 3.39 -3.73 27.94
N VAL A 409 3.39 -3.30 26.67
CA VAL A 409 4.59 -3.14 25.85
C VAL A 409 4.78 -1.67 25.50
N MET A 410 5.97 -1.12 25.81
CA MET A 410 6.33 0.27 25.55
C MET A 410 6.13 0.63 24.06
N PRO A 411 5.30 1.63 23.72
CA PRO A 411 5.05 1.99 22.33
C PRO A 411 6.32 2.41 21.60
N ALA A 412 6.52 1.88 20.40
CA ALA A 412 7.70 2.16 19.57
C ALA A 412 7.80 3.65 19.15
N SER A 413 6.70 4.40 19.24
CA SER A 413 6.63 5.86 19.14
C SER A 413 7.23 6.53 20.38
N PHE A 414 6.72 6.23 21.57
CA PHE A 414 7.21 6.75 22.86
C PHE A 414 8.71 6.51 23.05
N GLN A 415 9.17 5.27 22.80
CA GLN A 415 10.60 4.91 22.87
C GLN A 415 11.48 5.75 21.91
N ALA A 416 10.91 6.27 20.81
CA ALA A 416 11.62 7.09 19.83
C ALA A 416 11.48 8.61 20.06
N THR A 417 10.54 9.05 20.91
CA THR A 417 10.32 10.46 21.24
C THR A 417 10.81 10.86 22.64
N TYR A 418 11.07 9.89 23.51
CA TYR A 418 11.54 10.07 24.89
C TYR A 418 12.92 10.73 24.95
N THR A 419 12.96 11.95 25.49
CA THR A 419 14.19 12.68 25.82
C THR A 419 14.39 12.64 27.35
N PRO A 420 15.52 12.15 27.89
CA PRO A 420 15.79 12.21 29.32
C PRO A 420 15.86 13.64 29.84
N VAL A 421 15.18 13.94 30.95
CA VAL A 421 15.15 15.29 31.54
C VAL A 421 16.35 15.49 32.48
N GLU A 422 17.42 16.14 31.98
CA GLU A 422 18.72 16.37 32.67
C GLU A 422 18.66 17.23 33.96
N SER A 423 17.48 17.57 34.48
CA SER A 423 17.32 18.53 35.59
C SER A 423 16.00 18.40 36.36
N ALA A 424 15.42 17.19 36.38
CA ALA A 424 14.11 16.88 36.96
C ALA A 424 13.88 17.53 38.35
N GLY A 425 12.76 18.24 38.52
CA GLY A 425 12.27 18.73 39.82
C GLY A 425 12.47 20.22 40.12
N LYS A 426 12.99 21.01 39.18
CA LYS A 426 13.09 22.48 39.31
C LYS A 426 11.71 23.14 39.13
N ASP A 427 11.42 24.21 39.88
CA ASP A 427 10.16 25.00 39.79
C ASP A 427 9.80 25.39 38.34
N ALA A 428 10.77 25.81 37.52
CA ALA A 428 10.56 26.10 36.10
C ALA A 428 10.02 24.91 35.28
N GLN A 429 10.37 23.67 35.65
CA GLN A 429 9.85 22.46 35.02
C GLN A 429 8.47 22.07 35.56
N ILE A 430 8.17 22.36 36.82
CA ILE A 430 6.82 22.20 37.38
C ILE A 430 5.85 23.14 36.66
N LYS A 431 6.27 24.39 36.39
CA LYS A 431 5.54 25.36 35.54
C LYS A 431 5.34 24.87 34.12
N HIS A 432 6.37 24.28 33.49
CA HIS A 432 6.24 23.69 32.16
C HIS A 432 5.28 22.48 32.14
N LEU A 433 5.38 21.56 33.09
CA LEU A 433 4.48 20.40 33.20
C LEU A 433 3.02 20.84 33.43
N ALA A 434 2.80 21.84 34.30
CA ALA A 434 1.50 22.46 34.50
C ALA A 434 0.96 23.06 33.20
N ARG A 435 1.81 23.68 32.38
CA ARG A 435 1.43 24.26 31.08
C ARG A 435 1.12 23.21 30.01
N LEU A 436 1.89 22.13 29.92
CA LEU A 436 1.58 20.99 29.05
C LEU A 436 0.24 20.35 29.43
N MET A 437 0.02 20.08 30.71
CA MET A 437 -1.24 19.53 31.21
C MET A 437 -2.40 20.50 30.99
N ALA A 438 -2.21 21.81 31.21
CA ALA A 438 -3.21 22.83 30.92
C ALA A 438 -3.60 22.88 29.44
N THR A 439 -2.63 22.75 28.53
CA THR A 439 -2.87 22.69 27.08
C THR A 439 -3.72 21.48 26.71
N GLN A 440 -3.39 20.29 27.23
CA GLN A 440 -4.15 19.06 26.96
C GLN A 440 -5.55 19.08 27.59
N MET A 441 -5.69 19.57 28.83
CA MET A 441 -7.01 19.76 29.46
C MET A 441 -7.87 20.76 28.69
N THR A 442 -7.29 21.89 28.27
CA THR A 442 -7.97 22.90 27.46
C THR A 442 -8.42 22.32 26.11
N ALA A 443 -7.58 21.52 25.45
CA ALA A 443 -7.92 20.82 24.21
C ALA A 443 -9.05 19.78 24.41
N ALA A 444 -9.11 19.12 25.57
CA ALA A 444 -10.20 18.24 25.97
C ALA A 444 -11.48 18.99 26.44
N GLY A 445 -11.47 20.33 26.46
CA GLY A 445 -12.61 21.15 26.89
C GLY A 445 -12.77 21.30 28.41
N ILE A 446 -11.71 20.99 29.19
CA ILE A 446 -11.72 20.90 30.66
C ILE A 446 -10.76 21.95 31.25
N GLY A 447 -11.15 22.59 32.36
CA GLY A 447 -10.25 23.41 33.18
C GLY A 447 -10.77 24.82 33.49
N PRO A 448 -10.36 25.42 34.61
CA PRO A 448 -10.94 26.68 35.11
C PRO A 448 -10.74 27.87 34.17
N GLY A 449 -9.69 27.88 33.34
CA GLY A 449 -9.50 28.94 32.33
C GLY A 449 -10.56 28.95 31.23
N LEU A 450 -11.14 27.79 30.89
CA LEU A 450 -12.28 27.70 29.97
C LEU A 450 -13.59 28.13 30.64
N GLU A 451 -13.77 27.81 31.92
CA GLU A 451 -14.93 28.26 32.70
C GLU A 451 -14.93 29.78 32.88
N GLN A 452 -13.78 30.39 33.22
CA GLN A 452 -13.63 31.85 33.28
C GLN A 452 -13.79 32.53 31.91
N ARG A 453 -13.33 31.89 30.82
CA ARG A 453 -13.55 32.41 29.47
C ARG A 453 -15.05 32.42 29.12
N LYS A 454 -15.75 31.31 29.33
CA LYS A 454 -17.20 31.22 29.09
C LYS A 454 -17.98 32.19 29.97
N ALA A 455 -17.60 32.36 31.24
CA ALA A 455 -18.22 33.35 32.13
C ALA A 455 -18.03 34.79 31.63
N ARG A 456 -16.86 35.14 31.08
CA ARG A 456 -16.65 36.45 30.43
C ARG A 456 -17.46 36.62 29.15
N GLU A 457 -17.52 35.59 28.31
CA GLU A 457 -18.34 35.59 27.09
C GLU A 457 -19.84 35.69 27.42
N GLU A 458 -20.29 35.08 28.53
CA GLU A 458 -21.66 35.23 29.06
C GLU A 458 -21.93 36.59 29.71
N ASP A 459 -20.96 37.26 30.34
CA ASP A 459 -21.18 38.58 30.97
C ASP A 459 -21.12 39.74 29.97
N VAL A 460 -20.26 39.69 28.95
CA VAL A 460 -20.27 40.67 27.85
C VAL A 460 -21.63 40.68 27.14
N GLY A 461 -22.26 39.51 26.98
CA GLY A 461 -23.63 39.39 26.46
C GLY A 461 -24.75 39.90 27.38
N LYS A 462 -24.45 40.51 28.53
CA LYS A 462 -25.44 41.13 29.44
C LYS A 462 -25.31 42.65 29.60
N GLU A 463 -24.20 43.26 29.16
CA GLU A 463 -24.00 44.71 29.29
C GLU A 463 -24.59 45.51 28.11
N GLU A 464 -24.93 44.87 26.98
CA GLU A 464 -25.54 45.54 25.81
C GLU A 464 -27.09 45.56 25.80
N ASP A 465 -27.77 44.83 26.70
CA ASP A 465 -29.21 44.52 26.62
C ASP A 465 -30.00 44.90 27.89
N ASN A 466 -29.67 46.04 28.52
CA ASN A 466 -30.22 46.42 29.83
C ASN A 466 -30.55 47.92 29.95
N ASP A 467 -31.35 48.44 29.02
CA ASP A 467 -31.91 49.79 29.09
C ASP A 467 -33.34 49.87 28.46
N GLU A 468 -34.29 49.02 28.92
CA GLU A 468 -35.73 49.39 29.04
C GLU A 468 -36.59 48.41 29.88
N ASP A 469 -37.51 49.00 30.64
CA ASP A 469 -38.37 48.51 31.73
C ASP A 469 -39.15 47.16 31.64
N SER A 470 -38.78 46.22 32.55
CA SER A 470 -39.63 45.80 33.71
C SER A 470 -40.76 44.69 33.63
N VAL A 471 -41.12 44.20 34.83
CA VAL A 471 -42.37 43.48 35.25
C VAL A 471 -42.53 41.94 35.01
N SER A 472 -41.96 41.19 35.96
CA SER A 472 -42.66 40.16 36.81
C SER A 472 -42.85 38.67 36.40
N LYS A 473 -42.30 37.81 37.29
CA LYS A 473 -42.79 36.48 37.77
C LYS A 473 -42.71 35.25 36.83
N ASP A 474 -42.54 34.01 37.32
CA ASP A 474 -42.21 33.48 38.67
C ASP A 474 -41.40 32.17 38.46
N ARG A 475 -40.17 32.03 38.97
CA ARG A 475 -39.76 31.43 40.26
C ARG A 475 -39.73 29.88 40.37
N LEU A 476 -38.50 29.37 40.61
CA LEU A 476 -38.13 28.14 41.38
C LEU A 476 -38.38 26.79 40.65
N ILE A 477 -37.73 25.65 40.96
CA ILE A 477 -36.92 25.19 42.11
C ILE A 477 -35.57 24.54 41.67
N LYS A 478 -34.54 24.53 42.54
CA LYS A 478 -33.21 23.90 42.33
C LYS A 478 -33.03 22.54 43.04
N ARG A 479 -32.28 21.60 42.43
CA ARG A 479 -31.26 20.67 43.02
C ARG A 479 -30.66 19.80 41.89
N LYS A 480 -29.35 19.63 41.64
CA LYS A 480 -28.07 19.44 42.40
C LYS A 480 -27.66 17.97 42.70
N LEU A 481 -26.82 17.42 41.80
CA LEU A 481 -25.67 16.48 42.02
C LEU A 481 -25.96 15.07 42.62
N PRO A 482 -25.01 14.09 42.55
CA PRO A 482 -23.61 14.15 42.09
C PRO A 482 -23.24 13.20 40.91
N PRO A 483 -22.01 13.27 40.36
CA PRO A 483 -21.54 12.41 39.26
C PRO A 483 -20.66 11.22 39.71
N MET A 484 -20.79 10.06 39.05
CA MET A 484 -19.75 9.01 39.02
C MET A 484 -20.05 7.93 37.96
N GLY A 485 -19.03 7.27 37.40
CA GLY A 485 -19.16 5.92 36.82
C GLY A 485 -19.08 5.80 35.29
N LEU A 486 -18.05 5.07 34.84
CA LEU A 486 -17.75 4.58 33.49
C LEU A 486 -18.94 4.10 32.62
N GLY A 487 -18.80 4.28 31.30
CA GLY A 487 -18.86 3.13 30.38
C GLY A 487 -19.96 3.09 29.31
N GLN A 488 -19.52 2.72 28.09
CA GLN A 488 -20.26 2.01 27.03
C GLN A 488 -21.57 2.58 26.42
N ALA A 489 -21.44 3.04 25.17
CA ALA A 489 -22.08 2.45 23.98
C ALA A 489 -23.59 2.66 23.64
N ILE A 490 -23.79 3.13 22.39
CA ILE A 490 -24.87 2.80 21.42
C ILE A 490 -26.34 3.24 21.69
N SER A 491 -26.84 4.16 20.86
CA SER A 491 -28.07 4.04 20.01
C SER A 491 -28.19 5.35 19.20
N VAL A 492 -28.17 5.41 17.86
CA VAL A 492 -28.98 4.76 16.81
C VAL A 492 -30.41 5.33 16.72
N VAL A 493 -30.67 5.97 15.56
CA VAL A 493 -31.97 6.34 14.91
C VAL A 493 -32.96 7.26 15.66
N GLY A 494 -33.03 8.51 15.19
CA GLY A 494 -34.17 9.00 14.37
C GLY A 494 -35.54 9.23 15.04
N GLY A 495 -35.94 10.51 15.13
CA GLY A 495 -37.28 10.91 15.56
C GLY A 495 -37.55 12.41 15.37
N TYR A 496 -37.67 12.88 14.12
CA TYR A 496 -38.11 14.25 13.84
C TYR A 496 -39.61 14.41 14.17
N SER A 497 -39.95 15.49 14.88
CA SER A 497 -41.30 16.04 14.92
C SER A 497 -41.20 17.56 14.77
N ASP A 498 -41.85 18.13 13.76
CA ASP A 498 -41.68 19.53 13.39
C ASP A 498 -42.03 20.53 14.50
N LYS A 499 -41.28 21.64 14.51
CA LYS A 499 -41.92 22.96 14.49
C LYS A 499 -41.06 24.01 13.79
N VAL A 500 -41.71 24.69 12.84
CA VAL A 500 -41.12 25.70 11.96
C VAL A 500 -40.80 26.98 12.73
N SER A 501 -39.62 27.54 12.49
CA SER A 501 -39.32 28.97 12.66
C SER A 501 -38.74 29.50 11.35
N SER A 502 -39.42 30.47 10.73
CA SER A 502 -39.05 31.01 9.42
C SER A 502 -38.20 32.27 9.55
N ASP A 503 -36.94 32.22 9.10
CA ASP A 503 -36.13 33.43 8.94
C ASP A 503 -36.57 34.26 7.74
N ALA A 504 -36.68 35.57 7.94
CA ALA A 504 -36.99 36.55 6.90
C ALA A 504 -35.76 37.42 6.61
N ALA A 505 -35.28 37.41 5.36
CA ALA A 505 -34.12 38.19 4.97
C ALA A 505 -34.40 39.71 4.97
N PRO A 506 -33.45 40.57 5.41
CA PRO A 506 -33.62 42.01 5.43
C PRO A 506 -33.56 42.63 4.03
N ALA A 507 -34.50 43.54 3.73
CA ALA A 507 -34.60 44.18 2.42
C ALA A 507 -33.70 45.43 2.27
N THR A 508 -33.09 45.60 1.10
CA THR A 508 -32.36 46.83 0.72
C THR A 508 -33.29 47.96 0.27
N LYS A 509 -32.84 49.21 0.47
CA LYS A 509 -33.67 50.42 0.49
C LYS A 509 -33.98 50.97 -0.92
N ARG A 510 -35.16 51.60 -1.09
CA ARG A 510 -35.54 52.44 -2.24
C ARG A 510 -36.13 53.79 -1.76
N LEU A 511 -35.86 54.85 -2.51
CA LEU A 511 -36.42 56.22 -2.40
C LEU A 511 -36.31 56.89 -3.80
N PRO A 512 -37.09 57.93 -4.13
CA PRO A 512 -38.52 58.16 -3.83
C PRO A 512 -39.34 58.50 -5.10
N GLU A 513 -40.64 58.79 -4.95
CA GLU A 513 -41.60 59.05 -6.05
C GLU A 513 -41.73 60.55 -6.46
N PRO A 514 -42.27 60.84 -7.66
CA PRO A 514 -42.85 62.14 -8.01
C PRO A 514 -44.40 62.14 -8.06
N ILE A 515 -45.01 62.47 -6.92
CA ILE A 515 -46.19 63.36 -6.71
C ILE A 515 -47.37 63.34 -7.72
N VAL A 516 -48.57 63.09 -7.17
CA VAL A 516 -49.90 63.14 -7.82
C VAL A 516 -50.40 64.57 -8.10
N PRO A 517 -51.43 64.74 -8.96
CA PRO A 517 -52.69 65.28 -8.40
C PRO A 517 -53.98 64.63 -8.98
N THR A 518 -55.20 64.78 -8.44
CA THR A 518 -55.76 64.98 -7.07
C THR A 518 -57.26 65.28 -7.26
N ALA A 519 -58.17 64.39 -6.84
CA ALA A 519 -59.60 64.64 -6.56
C ALA A 519 -60.27 63.30 -6.15
N GLN A 520 -60.27 62.89 -4.87
CA GLN A 520 -61.22 63.30 -3.81
C GLN A 520 -62.71 62.97 -4.02
N THR A 521 -63.15 61.97 -3.23
CA THR A 521 -64.43 61.88 -2.48
C THR A 521 -65.79 61.63 -3.15
N LYS A 522 -66.35 60.48 -2.71
CA LYS A 522 -67.69 60.28 -2.09
C LYS A 522 -68.92 59.90 -2.93
N LEU A 523 -69.45 58.72 -2.56
CA LEU A 523 -70.88 58.39 -2.32
C LEU A 523 -71.84 58.24 -3.52
N SER A 524 -71.98 56.98 -3.96
CA SER A 524 -73.25 56.24 -4.04
C SER A 524 -74.56 56.98 -4.44
N ALA A 525 -75.03 56.74 -5.66
CA ALA A 525 -76.37 56.16 -5.92
C ALA A 525 -76.52 55.62 -7.36
N ALA A 526 -77.52 54.77 -7.57
CA ALA A 526 -77.73 53.95 -8.77
C ALA A 526 -78.19 54.68 -10.05
N GLY A 527 -77.82 54.12 -11.22
CA GLY A 527 -78.71 54.01 -12.40
C GLY A 527 -78.31 54.76 -13.68
N GLY A 528 -78.10 54.03 -14.79
CA GLY A 528 -78.02 54.61 -16.15
C GLY A 528 -76.98 53.98 -17.10
N ARG A 529 -77.33 52.91 -17.81
CA ARG A 529 -76.41 52.14 -18.68
C ARG A 529 -75.86 52.94 -19.89
N LYS A 530 -74.57 52.79 -20.16
CA LYS A 530 -74.02 52.56 -21.52
C LYS A 530 -73.10 51.32 -21.48
N LYS A 531 -73.06 50.51 -22.55
CA LYS A 531 -72.19 49.31 -22.61
C LYS A 531 -70.74 49.71 -22.81
N VAL A 532 -69.83 49.05 -22.08
CA VAL A 532 -68.38 49.09 -22.30
C VAL A 532 -68.01 47.92 -23.23
N PHE A 533 -67.11 48.16 -24.18
CA PHE A 533 -66.56 47.15 -25.09
C PHE A 533 -65.79 46.09 -24.29
N ARG A 534 -66.05 44.80 -24.51
CA ARG A 534 -65.37 43.69 -23.80
C ARG A 534 -64.58 42.84 -24.79
N LEU A 535 -63.35 42.50 -24.38
CA LEU A 535 -62.43 41.69 -25.21
C LEU A 535 -62.99 40.28 -25.49
N SER A 536 -63.85 39.77 -24.60
CA SER A 536 -64.62 38.52 -24.76
C SER A 536 -65.48 38.48 -26.03
N ASP A 537 -65.86 39.64 -26.57
CA ASP A 537 -66.88 39.73 -27.61
C ASP A 537 -66.26 39.62 -29.03
N VAL A 538 -64.93 39.43 -29.11
CA VAL A 538 -64.14 39.41 -30.37
C VAL A 538 -63.17 38.22 -30.44
N VAL A 539 -62.95 37.47 -29.35
CA VAL A 539 -61.98 36.35 -29.30
C VAL A 539 -62.73 35.02 -29.19
N GLN A 540 -62.53 34.14 -30.17
CA GLN A 540 -62.96 32.73 -30.08
C GLN A 540 -61.97 31.93 -29.23
N PRO A 541 -62.43 30.99 -28.38
CA PRO A 541 -61.54 30.04 -27.71
C PRO A 541 -60.89 29.12 -28.75
N LEU A 542 -59.61 28.78 -28.52
CA LEU A 542 -58.90 27.77 -29.29
C LEU A 542 -59.49 26.38 -28.99
N SER A 543 -59.53 25.50 -29.99
CA SER A 543 -59.85 24.08 -29.76
C SER A 543 -58.70 23.36 -29.06
N GLU A 544 -58.98 22.29 -28.32
CA GLU A 544 -57.98 21.51 -27.55
C GLU A 544 -56.80 21.09 -28.43
N ALA A 545 -57.06 20.48 -29.60
CA ALA A 545 -56.02 20.12 -30.56
C ALA A 545 -55.17 21.30 -31.08
N GLN A 546 -55.69 22.54 -31.08
CA GLN A 546 -54.89 23.75 -31.36
C GLN A 546 -54.07 24.19 -30.14
N ILE A 547 -54.61 24.06 -28.93
CA ILE A 547 -53.90 24.33 -27.67
C ILE A 547 -52.73 23.36 -27.53
N ASP A 548 -52.93 22.06 -27.79
CA ASP A 548 -51.88 21.04 -27.73
C ASP A 548 -50.80 21.29 -28.78
N GLN A 549 -51.19 21.59 -30.02
CA GLN A 549 -50.23 21.88 -31.09
C GLN A 549 -49.43 23.17 -30.81
N LEU A 550 -50.05 24.19 -30.21
CA LEU A 550 -49.35 25.42 -29.79
C LEU A 550 -48.43 25.17 -28.58
N THR A 551 -48.87 24.35 -27.63
CA THR A 551 -48.08 23.94 -26.45
C THR A 551 -46.86 23.13 -26.87
N SER A 552 -47.03 22.12 -27.72
CA SER A 552 -45.94 21.32 -28.29
C SER A 552 -44.92 22.21 -29.04
N LYS A 553 -45.40 23.16 -29.87
CA LYS A 553 -44.53 24.14 -30.55
C LYS A 553 -43.82 25.08 -29.58
N ALA A 554 -44.46 25.51 -28.49
CA ALA A 554 -43.85 26.36 -27.47
C ALA A 554 -42.76 25.61 -26.68
N VAL A 555 -43.04 24.39 -26.22
CA VAL A 555 -42.07 23.51 -25.54
C VAL A 555 -40.88 23.22 -26.46
N LYS A 556 -41.12 22.80 -27.72
CA LYS A 556 -40.06 22.59 -28.72
C LYS A 556 -39.19 23.82 -28.93
N ARG A 557 -39.77 25.03 -28.96
CA ARG A 557 -39.02 26.30 -29.09
C ARG A 557 -38.14 26.59 -27.87
N ILE A 558 -38.58 26.30 -26.65
CA ILE A 558 -37.80 26.46 -25.41
C ILE A 558 -36.72 25.37 -25.29
N LEU A 559 -37.02 24.16 -25.77
CA LEU A 559 -36.10 23.04 -25.82
C LEU A 559 -34.93 23.33 -26.76
N HIS A 560 -35.20 23.88 -27.96
CA HIS A 560 -34.17 24.16 -28.97
C HIS A 560 -33.47 25.52 -28.83
N SER A 561 -33.90 26.42 -27.93
CA SER A 561 -33.25 27.73 -27.72
C SER A 561 -31.95 27.69 -26.89
N GLU A 562 -31.41 26.49 -26.66
CA GLU A 562 -30.22 26.20 -25.86
C GLU A 562 -29.04 27.15 -26.12
N LYS A 563 -28.57 27.23 -27.37
CA LYS A 563 -27.39 28.04 -27.74
C LYS A 563 -27.61 29.54 -27.51
N ALA A 564 -28.83 30.03 -27.76
CA ALA A 564 -29.17 31.44 -27.60
C ALA A 564 -29.32 31.84 -26.12
N ILE A 565 -29.80 30.94 -25.26
CA ILE A 565 -29.96 31.19 -23.81
C ILE A 565 -28.63 30.98 -23.05
N ALA A 566 -27.76 30.08 -23.54
CA ALA A 566 -26.40 29.95 -23.03
C ALA A 566 -25.59 31.25 -23.21
N GLN A 567 -25.71 31.90 -24.37
CA GLN A 567 -25.09 33.21 -24.65
C GLN A 567 -25.58 34.34 -23.73
N SER A 568 -26.75 34.20 -23.10
CA SER A 568 -27.29 35.21 -22.17
C SER A 568 -27.15 34.83 -20.69
N GLY A 569 -26.43 33.74 -20.35
CA GLY A 569 -26.26 33.25 -18.98
C GLY A 569 -27.51 32.66 -18.31
N MET A 570 -28.67 32.66 -18.98
CA MET A 570 -29.97 32.34 -18.38
C MET A 570 -30.34 30.85 -18.49
N SER A 571 -29.36 29.97 -18.75
CA SER A 571 -29.54 28.51 -18.89
C SER A 571 -30.28 27.90 -17.70
N HIS A 572 -29.99 28.35 -16.48
CA HIS A 572 -30.63 27.89 -15.25
C HIS A 572 -32.16 28.17 -15.25
N VAL A 573 -32.61 29.28 -15.87
CA VAL A 573 -34.04 29.59 -16.02
C VAL A 573 -34.69 28.69 -17.07
N ARG A 574 -34.02 28.42 -18.20
CA ARG A 574 -34.50 27.45 -19.21
C ARG A 574 -34.66 26.05 -18.59
N VAL A 575 -33.67 25.59 -17.82
CA VAL A 575 -33.73 24.29 -17.14
C VAL A 575 -34.92 24.21 -16.18
N LYS A 576 -35.05 25.20 -15.27
CA LYS A 576 -36.13 25.28 -14.29
C LYS A 576 -37.52 25.47 -14.90
N LEU A 577 -37.60 26.05 -16.10
CA LEU A 577 -38.84 26.16 -16.87
C LEU A 577 -39.21 24.83 -17.51
N LEU A 578 -38.27 24.15 -18.19
CA LEU A 578 -38.52 22.87 -18.85
C LEU A 578 -38.91 21.76 -17.87
N SER A 579 -38.15 21.58 -16.77
CA SER A 579 -38.46 20.53 -15.79
C SER A 579 -39.82 20.73 -15.13
N ARG A 580 -40.19 21.98 -14.81
CA ARG A 580 -41.52 22.29 -14.28
C ARG A 580 -42.64 22.09 -15.29
N LEU A 581 -42.47 22.52 -16.54
CA LEU A 581 -43.48 22.33 -17.59
C LEU A 581 -43.81 20.84 -17.78
N VAL A 582 -42.81 19.97 -17.89
CA VAL A 582 -43.03 18.52 -18.05
C VAL A 582 -43.85 17.94 -16.89
N THR A 583 -43.50 18.30 -15.64
CA THR A 583 -44.18 17.72 -14.46
C THR A 583 -45.51 18.38 -14.10
N GLN A 584 -45.76 19.64 -14.49
CA GLN A 584 -47.00 20.36 -14.17
C GLN A 584 -48.12 20.09 -15.19
N PHE A 585 -47.79 19.62 -16.38
CA PHE A 585 -48.74 19.23 -17.43
C PHE A 585 -48.80 17.70 -17.59
N GLU A 586 -48.89 16.97 -16.48
CA GLU A 586 -49.16 15.51 -16.44
C GLU A 586 -48.20 14.64 -17.30
N GLY A 587 -46.94 15.06 -17.47
CA GLY A 587 -45.97 14.34 -18.30
C GLY A 587 -46.05 14.64 -19.80
N MET A 588 -46.87 15.61 -20.23
CA MET A 588 -46.88 16.13 -21.60
C MET A 588 -45.46 16.46 -22.05
N MET A 589 -45.05 15.90 -23.20
CA MET A 589 -43.72 16.06 -23.80
C MET A 589 -42.55 15.45 -22.99
N LYS A 590 -42.80 14.63 -21.95
CA LYS A 590 -41.74 14.00 -21.13
C LYS A 590 -40.77 13.16 -21.96
N GLU A 591 -41.29 12.35 -22.89
CA GLU A 591 -40.50 11.52 -23.79
C GLU A 591 -39.58 12.37 -24.67
N GLU A 592 -40.10 13.40 -25.34
CA GLU A 592 -39.26 14.29 -26.18
C GLU A 592 -38.19 15.05 -25.37
N VAL A 593 -38.48 15.43 -24.12
CA VAL A 593 -37.49 16.07 -23.24
C VAL A 593 -36.44 15.06 -22.78
N LEU A 594 -36.83 13.80 -22.51
CA LEU A 594 -35.89 12.71 -22.26
C LEU A 594 -35.03 12.43 -23.49
N GLU A 595 -35.59 12.22 -24.69
CA GLU A 595 -34.84 12.05 -25.95
C GLU A 595 -33.84 13.20 -26.17
N PHE A 596 -34.26 14.44 -25.93
CA PHE A 596 -33.41 15.62 -26.05
C PHE A 596 -32.26 15.62 -25.01
N ILE A 597 -32.52 15.20 -23.77
CA ILE A 597 -31.45 14.97 -22.77
C ILE A 597 -30.53 13.84 -23.27
N LEU A 598 -31.08 12.70 -23.70
CA LEU A 598 -30.31 11.54 -24.12
C LEU A 598 -29.43 11.82 -25.34
N ALA A 599 -29.83 12.70 -26.25
CA ALA A 599 -29.02 13.09 -27.41
C ALA A 599 -27.65 13.67 -27.02
N ASP A 600 -27.58 14.49 -25.96
CA ASP A 600 -26.32 14.97 -25.35
C ASP A 600 -26.45 15.14 -23.84
N ILE A 601 -26.41 14.02 -23.14
CA ILE A 601 -26.60 13.95 -21.70
C ILE A 601 -25.45 14.57 -20.89
N ARG A 602 -24.29 14.83 -21.52
CA ARG A 602 -23.17 15.49 -20.84
C ARG A 602 -23.44 16.99 -20.72
N SER A 603 -23.69 17.68 -21.82
CA SER A 603 -24.01 19.12 -21.79
C SER A 603 -25.38 19.42 -21.15
N ARG A 604 -26.31 18.45 -21.19
CA ARG A 604 -27.68 18.57 -20.66
C ARG A 604 -27.87 17.91 -19.29
N SER A 605 -26.79 17.53 -18.61
CA SER A 605 -26.81 16.86 -17.30
C SER A 605 -27.62 17.64 -16.24
N GLU A 606 -27.49 18.97 -16.18
CA GLU A 606 -28.29 19.84 -15.29
C GLU A 606 -29.80 19.76 -15.54
N LEU A 607 -30.23 19.52 -16.79
CA LEU A 607 -31.64 19.29 -17.13
C LEU A 607 -32.10 17.89 -16.70
N ALA A 608 -31.24 16.88 -16.83
CA ALA A 608 -31.50 15.53 -16.32
C ALA A 608 -31.70 15.52 -14.80
N PHE A 609 -30.80 16.17 -14.05
CA PHE A 609 -30.94 16.36 -12.60
C PHE A 609 -32.22 17.12 -12.26
N SER A 610 -32.48 18.26 -12.91
CA SER A 610 -33.67 19.07 -12.59
C SER A 610 -34.98 18.34 -12.87
N LEU A 611 -35.04 17.50 -13.92
CA LEU A 611 -36.19 16.64 -14.18
C LEU A 611 -36.33 15.55 -13.11
N LEU A 612 -35.26 14.83 -12.78
CA LEU A 612 -35.25 13.74 -11.80
C LEU A 612 -35.66 14.21 -10.39
N TYR A 613 -35.15 15.36 -9.92
CA TYR A 613 -35.59 15.96 -8.66
C TYR A 613 -37.05 16.42 -8.70
N GLN A 614 -37.51 16.95 -9.84
CA GLN A 614 -38.87 17.46 -9.97
C GLN A 614 -39.91 16.32 -10.02
N GLU A 615 -39.60 15.19 -10.67
CA GLU A 615 -40.37 13.94 -10.60
C GLU A 615 -40.49 13.42 -9.15
N TYR A 616 -39.37 13.38 -8.42
CA TYR A 616 -39.36 12.99 -7.02
C TYR A 616 -40.20 13.93 -6.13
N ASN A 617 -40.14 15.24 -6.38
CA ASN A 617 -41.00 16.22 -5.70
C ASN A 617 -42.49 16.03 -6.05
N THR A 618 -42.81 15.60 -7.27
CA THR A 618 -44.18 15.27 -7.67
C THR A 618 -44.70 14.05 -6.89
N TYR A 619 -43.90 12.96 -6.81
CA TYR A 619 -44.19 11.82 -5.93
C TYR A 619 -44.41 12.27 -4.48
N LEU A 620 -43.50 13.07 -3.89
CA LEU A 620 -43.63 13.57 -2.52
C LEU A 620 -44.91 14.39 -2.30
N SER A 621 -45.34 15.18 -3.28
CA SER A 621 -46.57 15.99 -3.19
C SER A 621 -47.88 15.19 -3.24
N GLN A 622 -47.81 13.91 -3.61
CA GLN A 622 -48.97 13.02 -3.77
C GLN A 622 -49.11 11.96 -2.65
N LEU A 623 -48.19 11.93 -1.67
CA LEU A 623 -48.30 10.99 -0.54
C LEU A 623 -49.62 11.17 0.23
N PRO A 624 -50.23 10.06 0.72
CA PRO A 624 -49.72 8.69 0.72
C PRO A 624 -50.03 7.88 -0.56
N THR A 625 -50.65 8.49 -1.57
CA THR A 625 -51.16 7.82 -2.78
C THR A 625 -50.26 7.92 -4.02
N GLY A 626 -49.17 8.70 -3.95
CA GLY A 626 -48.21 8.85 -5.04
C GLY A 626 -47.51 7.54 -5.40
N LEU A 627 -47.50 7.20 -6.68
CA LEU A 627 -46.73 6.08 -7.23
C LEU A 627 -45.32 6.54 -7.61
N LEU A 628 -44.33 5.66 -7.45
CA LEU A 628 -42.92 5.98 -7.73
C LEU A 628 -42.57 5.78 -9.22
N ASP A 629 -43.45 5.14 -9.98
CA ASP A 629 -43.23 4.63 -11.35
C ASP A 629 -42.71 5.70 -12.32
N SER A 630 -43.25 6.92 -12.24
CA SER A 630 -42.83 8.07 -13.08
C SER A 630 -41.37 8.49 -12.80
N TYR A 631 -40.93 8.36 -11.55
CA TYR A 631 -39.56 8.60 -11.13
C TYR A 631 -38.65 7.42 -11.47
N ASP A 632 -39.10 6.18 -11.26
CA ASP A 632 -38.33 4.97 -11.59
C ASP A 632 -38.03 4.88 -13.09
N GLN A 633 -39.04 5.04 -13.94
CA GLN A 633 -38.86 5.06 -15.40
C GLN A 633 -37.88 6.17 -15.84
N CYS A 634 -37.94 7.34 -15.20
CA CYS A 634 -37.01 8.44 -15.48
C CYS A 634 -35.57 8.07 -15.11
N LEU A 635 -35.36 7.55 -13.89
CA LEU A 635 -34.04 7.14 -13.40
C LEU A 635 -33.46 5.98 -14.20
N TYR A 636 -34.25 4.93 -14.45
CA TYR A 636 -33.89 3.77 -15.26
C TYR A 636 -33.48 4.17 -16.69
N THR A 637 -34.28 5.01 -17.36
CA THR A 637 -34.01 5.47 -18.74
C THR A 637 -32.72 6.30 -18.81
N LEU A 638 -32.46 7.16 -17.82
CA LEU A 638 -31.23 7.94 -17.76
C LEU A 638 -29.99 7.07 -17.44
N LEU A 639 -30.12 6.03 -16.61
CA LEU A 639 -28.99 5.16 -16.27
C LEU A 639 -28.66 4.12 -17.35
N SER A 640 -29.66 3.49 -17.97
CA SER A 640 -29.48 2.50 -19.04
C SER A 640 -28.84 3.11 -20.28
N SER A 641 -29.34 4.27 -20.73
CA SER A 641 -28.76 5.02 -21.85
C SER A 641 -27.36 5.60 -21.56
N LEU A 642 -26.98 5.80 -20.29
CA LEU A 642 -25.60 6.07 -19.91
C LEU A 642 -24.74 4.79 -19.97
N GLN A 643 -25.26 3.64 -19.52
CA GLN A 643 -24.57 2.35 -19.59
C GLN A 643 -24.25 1.96 -21.05
N GLU A 644 -25.19 2.09 -21.98
CA GLU A 644 -25.00 1.66 -23.38
C GLU A 644 -23.94 2.49 -24.14
N LYS A 645 -23.79 3.77 -23.82
CA LYS A 645 -22.86 4.66 -24.54
C LYS A 645 -21.40 4.32 -24.19
N PRO A 646 -20.50 4.07 -25.17
CA PRO A 646 -19.14 3.60 -24.91
C PRO A 646 -18.27 4.58 -24.10
N GLU A 647 -18.50 5.89 -24.25
CA GLU A 647 -17.66 6.95 -23.67
C GLU A 647 -18.11 7.42 -22.26
N GLN A 648 -17.91 6.57 -21.25
CA GLN A 648 -18.18 6.90 -19.83
C GLN A 648 -16.89 7.14 -19.03
N ARG A 649 -16.02 8.07 -19.48
CA ARG A 649 -14.81 8.46 -18.72
C ARG A 649 -15.08 9.58 -17.70
N ASP A 650 -16.05 10.43 -17.98
CA ASP A 650 -16.29 11.72 -17.32
C ASP A 650 -16.99 11.59 -15.94
N GLY A 651 -17.11 10.38 -15.39
CA GLY A 651 -17.76 10.12 -14.09
C GLY A 651 -19.27 10.40 -14.01
N LEU A 652 -19.92 10.74 -15.13
CA LEU A 652 -21.32 11.20 -15.14
C LEU A 652 -22.32 10.16 -14.61
N PHE A 653 -22.13 8.88 -14.91
CA PHE A 653 -22.92 7.79 -14.32
C PHE A 653 -22.83 7.80 -12.79
N THR A 654 -21.62 7.90 -12.23
CA THR A 654 -21.38 8.01 -10.79
C THR A 654 -22.02 9.25 -10.18
N LYS A 655 -21.94 10.42 -10.85
CA LYS A 655 -22.64 11.64 -10.39
C LYS A 655 -24.15 11.43 -10.38
N LEU A 656 -24.74 10.87 -11.43
CA LEU A 656 -26.18 10.63 -11.49
C LEU A 656 -26.66 9.71 -10.36
N VAL A 657 -25.96 8.61 -10.14
CA VAL A 657 -26.27 7.64 -9.07
C VAL A 657 -26.10 8.24 -7.67
N LEU A 658 -25.08 9.07 -7.43
CA LEU A 658 -24.86 9.64 -6.09
C LEU A 658 -25.82 10.77 -5.74
N GLU A 659 -26.26 11.58 -6.70
CA GLU A 659 -27.17 12.72 -6.47
C GLU A 659 -28.66 12.32 -6.52
N ALA A 660 -29.03 11.26 -7.28
CA ALA A 660 -30.41 10.81 -7.44
C ALA A 660 -31.15 10.66 -6.09
N PRO A 661 -32.32 11.30 -5.87
CA PRO A 661 -33.01 11.27 -4.58
C PRO A 661 -33.13 9.89 -3.92
N LEU A 662 -33.54 8.88 -4.67
CA LEU A 662 -33.77 7.51 -4.21
C LEU A 662 -33.26 6.52 -5.25
N ILE A 663 -32.51 5.49 -4.85
CA ILE A 663 -32.18 4.38 -5.75
C ILE A 663 -33.29 3.34 -5.66
N THR A 664 -33.97 3.10 -6.78
CA THR A 664 -34.98 2.06 -6.99
C THR A 664 -34.33 0.72 -7.31
N GLU A 665 -35.11 -0.36 -7.28
CA GLU A 665 -34.60 -1.71 -7.58
C GLU A 665 -34.21 -1.84 -9.06
N SER A 666 -35.04 -1.30 -9.97
CA SER A 666 -34.74 -1.18 -11.41
C SER A 666 -33.43 -0.43 -11.68
N ALA A 667 -33.17 0.67 -10.96
CA ALA A 667 -31.92 1.42 -11.07
C ALA A 667 -30.73 0.66 -10.45
N LEU A 668 -30.94 -0.08 -9.36
CA LEU A 668 -29.91 -0.91 -8.73
C LEU A 668 -29.49 -2.07 -9.62
N GLU A 669 -30.41 -2.64 -10.41
CA GLU A 669 -30.09 -3.65 -11.41
C GLU A 669 -29.22 -3.09 -12.55
N VAL A 670 -29.53 -1.88 -13.05
CA VAL A 670 -28.67 -1.18 -14.02
C VAL A 670 -27.28 -0.89 -13.45
N ILE A 671 -27.17 -0.55 -12.15
CA ILE A 671 -25.88 -0.40 -11.46
C ILE A 671 -25.13 -1.73 -11.36
N ARG A 672 -25.82 -2.86 -11.10
CA ARG A 672 -25.22 -4.21 -11.13
C ARG A 672 -24.64 -4.52 -12.53
N ARG A 673 -25.45 -4.40 -13.58
CA ARG A 673 -25.03 -4.61 -14.98
C ARG A 673 -23.88 -3.68 -15.41
N TYR A 674 -23.80 -2.47 -14.86
CA TYR A 674 -22.68 -1.53 -15.07
C TYR A 674 -21.38 -1.95 -14.35
N CYS A 675 -21.48 -2.66 -13.22
CA CYS A 675 -20.31 -3.26 -12.53
C CYS A 675 -19.78 -4.52 -13.24
N GLU A 676 -20.61 -5.17 -14.06
CA GLU A 676 -20.27 -6.36 -14.85
C GLU A 676 -19.60 -6.03 -16.19
N ASP A 677 -19.56 -4.76 -16.59
CA ASP A 677 -18.85 -4.27 -17.78
C ASP A 677 -17.34 -4.36 -17.57
N ASP A 678 -16.69 -5.20 -18.38
CA ASP A 678 -15.26 -5.53 -18.29
C ASP A 678 -14.33 -4.32 -18.55
N SER A 679 -14.87 -3.24 -19.16
CA SER A 679 -14.18 -1.97 -19.40
C SER A 679 -14.39 -0.92 -18.30
N ARG A 680 -15.38 -1.12 -17.41
CA ARG A 680 -15.81 -0.12 -16.40
C ARG A 680 -15.93 -0.65 -14.98
N VAL A 681 -15.73 -1.95 -14.77
CA VAL A 681 -15.74 -2.63 -13.47
C VAL A 681 -15.19 -1.77 -12.33
N TYR A 682 -14.01 -1.17 -12.47
CA TYR A 682 -13.43 -0.31 -11.41
C TYR A 682 -14.28 0.93 -11.07
N LEU A 683 -14.84 1.60 -12.08
CA LEU A 683 -15.72 2.77 -11.90
C LEU A 683 -17.09 2.35 -11.35
N GLY A 684 -17.64 1.22 -11.79
CA GLY A 684 -18.87 0.64 -11.22
C GLY A 684 -18.72 0.28 -9.75
N MET A 685 -17.69 -0.49 -9.39
CA MET A 685 -17.38 -0.87 -8.01
C MET A 685 -17.08 0.37 -7.14
N THR A 686 -16.45 1.41 -7.70
CA THR A 686 -16.27 2.70 -7.02
C THR A 686 -17.62 3.39 -6.78
N THR A 687 -18.52 3.42 -7.76
CA THR A 687 -19.89 3.97 -7.61
C THR A 687 -20.66 3.24 -6.51
N LEU A 688 -20.57 1.91 -6.48
CA LEU A 688 -21.25 1.07 -5.49
C LEU A 688 -20.66 1.26 -4.08
N LYS A 689 -19.33 1.33 -3.93
CA LYS A 689 -18.67 1.73 -2.67
C LYS A 689 -19.17 3.08 -2.18
N GLU A 690 -19.21 4.07 -3.06
CA GLU A 690 -19.62 5.43 -2.69
C GLU A 690 -21.10 5.49 -2.29
N LEU A 691 -21.98 4.70 -2.93
CA LEU A 691 -23.36 4.51 -2.47
C LEU A 691 -23.42 3.94 -1.04
N ILE A 692 -22.71 2.84 -0.78
CA ILE A 692 -22.71 2.18 0.54
C ILE A 692 -22.19 3.14 1.63
N ILE A 693 -21.21 3.99 1.32
CA ILE A 693 -20.65 4.96 2.27
C ILE A 693 -21.54 6.20 2.46
N LYS A 694 -22.13 6.75 1.39
CA LYS A 694 -22.88 8.01 1.44
C LYS A 694 -24.37 7.86 1.76
N ARG A 695 -24.93 6.64 1.69
CA ARG A 695 -26.38 6.38 1.87
C ARG A 695 -26.65 5.27 2.90
N PRO A 696 -26.36 5.51 4.20
CA PRO A 696 -26.49 4.50 5.26
C PRO A 696 -27.89 3.86 5.35
N SER A 697 -28.96 4.61 5.01
CA SER A 697 -30.36 4.14 5.09
C SER A 697 -30.70 2.91 4.24
N ARG A 698 -29.89 2.59 3.21
CA ARG A 698 -30.02 1.39 2.36
C ARG A 698 -28.68 0.63 2.20
N GLN A 699 -27.74 0.86 3.13
CA GLN A 699 -26.35 0.39 3.08
C GLN A 699 -26.23 -1.11 2.78
N PHE A 700 -27.04 -1.94 3.44
CA PHE A 700 -27.02 -3.40 3.28
C PHE A 700 -27.55 -3.87 1.92
N GLN A 701 -28.48 -3.16 1.28
CA GLN A 701 -28.96 -3.50 -0.06
C GLN A 701 -27.84 -3.29 -1.11
N TYR A 702 -27.17 -2.14 -1.05
CA TYR A 702 -26.04 -1.84 -1.94
C TYR A 702 -24.83 -2.76 -1.66
N LEU A 703 -24.59 -3.11 -0.39
CA LEU A 703 -23.54 -4.06 -0.01
C LEU A 703 -23.85 -5.49 -0.47
N HIS A 704 -25.10 -5.92 -0.45
CA HIS A 704 -25.50 -7.23 -0.96
C HIS A 704 -25.17 -7.38 -2.45
N VAL A 705 -25.42 -6.36 -3.28
CA VAL A 705 -25.00 -6.36 -4.70
C VAL A 705 -23.47 -6.50 -4.83
N LEU A 706 -22.69 -5.82 -3.99
CA LEU A 706 -21.23 -5.94 -4.00
C LEU A 706 -20.75 -7.33 -3.54
N LEU A 707 -21.46 -7.96 -2.60
CA LEU A 707 -21.20 -9.32 -2.11
C LEU A 707 -21.50 -10.37 -3.19
N ASP A 708 -22.62 -10.26 -3.91
CA ASP A 708 -22.94 -11.14 -5.05
C ASP A 708 -21.87 -11.03 -6.17
N LEU A 709 -21.39 -9.82 -6.44
CA LEU A 709 -20.34 -9.58 -7.44
C LEU A 709 -18.99 -10.22 -7.05
N SER A 710 -18.83 -10.73 -5.83
CA SER A 710 -17.63 -11.45 -5.38
C SER A 710 -17.60 -12.94 -5.76
N SER A 711 -18.74 -13.55 -6.09
CA SER A 711 -18.86 -14.92 -6.61
C SER A 711 -19.04 -14.97 -8.15
N HIS A 712 -19.10 -13.81 -8.80
CA HIS A 712 -19.34 -13.64 -10.23
C HIS A 712 -18.37 -14.41 -11.15
N GLU A 713 -18.86 -14.86 -12.31
CA GLU A 713 -18.12 -15.70 -13.28
C GLU A 713 -16.90 -14.98 -13.89
N LYS A 714 -17.01 -13.67 -14.18
CA LYS A 714 -15.89 -12.87 -14.74
C LYS A 714 -14.85 -12.55 -13.66
N GLU A 715 -13.60 -13.01 -13.86
CA GLU A 715 -12.50 -12.85 -12.89
C GLU A 715 -12.18 -11.38 -12.55
N LYS A 716 -12.24 -10.45 -13.51
CA LYS A 716 -11.98 -9.02 -13.23
C LYS A 716 -13.02 -8.40 -12.29
N VAL A 717 -14.30 -8.73 -12.52
CA VAL A 717 -15.44 -8.29 -11.69
C VAL A 717 -15.25 -8.80 -10.26
N ARG A 718 -15.09 -10.12 -10.13
CA ARG A 718 -14.80 -10.83 -8.88
C ARG A 718 -13.60 -10.25 -8.12
N THR A 719 -12.44 -10.15 -8.78
CA THR A 719 -11.19 -9.69 -8.13
C THR A 719 -11.29 -8.24 -7.67
N THR A 720 -11.99 -7.39 -8.43
CA THR A 720 -12.27 -6.01 -8.02
C THR A 720 -13.25 -5.97 -6.84
N ALA A 721 -14.37 -6.70 -6.90
CA ALA A 721 -15.34 -6.76 -5.81
C ALA A 721 -14.69 -7.22 -4.48
N LEU A 722 -13.87 -8.28 -4.52
CA LEU A 722 -13.09 -8.77 -3.37
C LEU A 722 -12.14 -7.70 -2.80
N ALA A 723 -11.42 -6.97 -3.67
CA ALA A 723 -10.50 -5.91 -3.25
C ALA A 723 -11.23 -4.72 -2.60
N PHE A 724 -12.46 -4.43 -3.02
CA PHE A 724 -13.32 -3.44 -2.37
C PHE A 724 -13.90 -3.95 -1.04
N LEU A 725 -14.40 -5.19 -1.00
CA LEU A 725 -14.96 -5.80 0.21
C LEU A 725 -13.94 -5.89 1.36
N LYS A 726 -12.67 -6.24 1.08
CA LYS A 726 -11.59 -6.20 2.10
C LYS A 726 -11.45 -4.81 2.75
N ARG A 727 -11.47 -3.73 1.96
CA ARG A 727 -11.41 -2.33 2.44
C ARG A 727 -12.66 -1.89 3.21
N MET A 728 -13.76 -2.62 3.08
CA MET A 728 -15.03 -2.32 3.76
C MET A 728 -15.20 -3.15 5.04
N TYR A 729 -14.58 -4.33 5.08
CA TYR A 729 -14.43 -5.20 6.24
C TYR A 729 -13.58 -4.58 7.38
N GLU A 730 -12.70 -3.64 7.04
CA GLU A 730 -12.00 -2.76 8.00
C GLU A 730 -12.99 -1.93 8.86
N LYS A 731 -14.24 -1.73 8.42
CA LYS A 731 -15.28 -1.03 9.18
C LYS A 731 -16.13 -2.02 9.97
N ASP A 732 -16.09 -1.94 11.30
CA ASP A 732 -16.75 -2.91 12.19
C ASP A 732 -18.26 -3.05 11.91
N GLN A 733 -18.95 -1.93 11.62
CA GLN A 733 -20.38 -1.90 11.27
C GLN A 733 -20.78 -2.73 10.03
N LEU A 734 -19.81 -3.14 9.20
CA LEU A 734 -20.03 -3.99 8.03
C LEU A 734 -19.44 -5.39 8.18
N ARG A 735 -18.57 -5.63 9.17
CA ARG A 735 -17.83 -6.88 9.32
C ARG A 735 -18.78 -8.06 9.45
N ASP A 736 -19.67 -8.01 10.44
CA ASP A 736 -20.61 -9.10 10.77
C ASP A 736 -21.49 -9.51 9.57
N TYR A 737 -21.91 -8.54 8.74
CA TYR A 737 -22.74 -8.80 7.56
C TYR A 737 -21.93 -9.44 6.42
N ILE A 738 -20.69 -8.99 6.21
CA ILE A 738 -19.76 -9.56 5.23
C ILE A 738 -19.33 -10.98 5.65
N GLU A 739 -19.02 -11.20 6.94
CA GLU A 739 -18.72 -12.53 7.48
C GLU A 739 -19.92 -13.47 7.35
N LYS A 740 -21.13 -13.03 7.75
CA LYS A 740 -22.33 -13.86 7.66
C LYS A 740 -22.65 -14.29 6.24
N PHE A 741 -22.48 -13.41 5.24
CA PHE A 741 -22.61 -13.78 3.82
C PHE A 741 -21.55 -14.81 3.41
N ALA A 742 -20.28 -14.59 3.76
CA ALA A 742 -19.18 -15.50 3.43
C ALA A 742 -19.34 -16.89 4.07
N LEU A 743 -19.77 -16.94 5.33
CA LEU A 743 -20.07 -18.18 6.06
C LEU A 743 -21.27 -18.90 5.44
N THR A 744 -22.34 -18.18 5.10
CA THR A 744 -23.52 -18.77 4.43
C THR A 744 -23.14 -19.43 3.10
N TYR A 745 -22.34 -18.76 2.27
CA TYR A 745 -21.85 -19.32 1.00
C TYR A 745 -20.92 -20.52 1.20
N MET A 746 -20.06 -20.51 2.23
CA MET A 746 -19.21 -21.66 2.57
C MET A 746 -20.04 -22.86 3.06
N GLN A 747 -21.07 -22.63 3.87
CA GLN A 747 -21.94 -23.70 4.41
C GLN A 747 -22.68 -24.47 3.30
N LEU A 748 -22.91 -23.86 2.13
CA LEU A 748 -23.49 -24.58 0.98
C LEU A 748 -22.65 -25.80 0.55
N LEU A 749 -21.34 -25.79 0.82
CA LEU A 749 -20.41 -26.89 0.50
C LEU A 749 -20.60 -28.16 1.34
N VAL A 750 -21.48 -28.13 2.36
CA VAL A 750 -21.91 -29.32 3.09
C VAL A 750 -22.94 -30.14 2.28
N HIS A 751 -23.66 -29.50 1.34
CA HIS A 751 -24.61 -30.20 0.48
C HIS A 751 -23.92 -31.09 -0.56
N PRO A 752 -24.49 -32.26 -0.90
CA PRO A 752 -23.86 -33.21 -1.84
C PRO A 752 -23.77 -32.66 -3.28
N ASN A 753 -24.66 -31.74 -3.65
CA ASN A 753 -24.71 -31.06 -4.94
C ASN A 753 -24.85 -29.54 -4.73
N PRO A 754 -24.39 -28.69 -5.66
CA PRO A 754 -24.56 -27.24 -5.62
C PRO A 754 -26.05 -26.83 -5.61
N PRO A 755 -26.49 -25.97 -4.68
CA PRO A 755 -27.84 -25.42 -4.68
C PRO A 755 -28.13 -24.56 -5.92
N SER A 756 -29.40 -24.50 -6.34
CA SER A 756 -29.84 -23.70 -7.49
C SER A 756 -29.49 -22.21 -7.39
N LEU A 757 -29.38 -21.68 -6.17
CA LEU A 757 -28.94 -20.29 -5.88
C LEU A 757 -27.56 -19.94 -6.46
N LEU A 758 -26.69 -20.92 -6.71
CA LEU A 758 -25.37 -20.70 -7.32
C LEU A 758 -25.43 -20.52 -8.85
N PHE A 759 -26.59 -20.74 -9.47
CA PHE A 759 -26.81 -20.62 -10.90
C PHE A 759 -27.72 -19.41 -11.17
N GLY A 760 -27.32 -18.55 -12.10
CA GLY A 760 -28.11 -17.37 -12.47
C GLY A 760 -29.49 -17.74 -13.03
N ALA A 761 -30.48 -16.88 -12.80
CA ALA A 761 -31.90 -17.17 -13.09
C ALA A 761 -32.21 -17.54 -14.56
N ASP A 762 -31.36 -17.14 -15.51
CA ASP A 762 -31.48 -17.48 -16.94
C ASP A 762 -30.96 -18.89 -17.29
N LYS A 763 -30.43 -19.65 -16.32
CA LYS A 763 -29.91 -21.01 -16.51
C LYS A 763 -30.90 -22.02 -15.94
N ASP A 764 -31.84 -22.48 -16.78
CA ASP A 764 -32.72 -23.63 -16.53
C ASP A 764 -31.90 -24.80 -15.99
N THR A 765 -31.99 -25.04 -14.68
CA THR A 765 -31.01 -25.88 -13.98
C THR A 765 -31.49 -27.32 -13.97
N GLU A 766 -31.07 -28.08 -15.00
CA GLU A 766 -31.34 -29.52 -15.07
C GLU A 766 -30.89 -30.24 -13.80
N VAL A 767 -31.63 -31.31 -13.46
CA VAL A 767 -31.62 -31.91 -12.12
C VAL A 767 -30.24 -32.43 -11.73
N ALA A 768 -29.69 -31.87 -10.65
CA ALA A 768 -28.56 -32.42 -9.89
C ALA A 768 -27.22 -32.56 -10.66
N ALA A 769 -26.77 -31.47 -11.31
CA ALA A 769 -25.36 -31.34 -11.70
C ALA A 769 -24.42 -31.49 -10.48
N PRO A 770 -23.29 -32.22 -10.57
CA PRO A 770 -22.34 -32.38 -9.47
C PRO A 770 -21.46 -31.13 -9.27
N TRP A 771 -20.83 -31.01 -8.10
CA TRP A 771 -19.88 -29.93 -7.80
C TRP A 771 -18.71 -29.87 -8.79
N THR A 772 -18.53 -28.72 -9.43
CA THR A 772 -17.35 -28.41 -10.26
C THR A 772 -16.33 -27.57 -9.49
N GLU A 773 -15.07 -27.60 -9.90
CA GLU A 773 -14.01 -26.85 -9.19
C GLU A 773 -14.27 -25.33 -9.16
N GLU A 774 -14.86 -24.74 -10.20
CA GLU A 774 -15.24 -23.31 -10.16
C GLU A 774 -16.44 -23.06 -9.24
N THR A 775 -17.48 -23.89 -9.24
CA THR A 775 -18.61 -23.73 -8.29
C THR A 775 -18.17 -23.85 -6.82
N VAL A 776 -17.18 -24.70 -6.53
CA VAL A 776 -16.60 -24.78 -5.18
C VAL A 776 -15.75 -23.53 -4.87
N ARG A 777 -15.00 -23.00 -5.85
CA ARG A 777 -14.27 -21.74 -5.67
C ARG A 777 -15.21 -20.54 -5.50
N GLN A 778 -16.37 -20.51 -6.16
CA GLN A 778 -17.39 -19.46 -6.02
C GLN A 778 -17.86 -19.29 -4.56
N CYS A 779 -18.17 -20.40 -3.88
CA CYS A 779 -18.46 -20.40 -2.44
C CYS A 779 -17.29 -19.93 -1.56
N LEU A 780 -16.05 -20.12 -2.00
CA LEU A 780 -14.84 -19.87 -1.21
C LEU A 780 -14.17 -18.51 -1.45
N PHE A 781 -14.45 -17.83 -2.58
CA PHE A 781 -13.67 -16.64 -2.99
C PHE A 781 -13.67 -15.53 -1.93
N LEU A 782 -14.85 -15.08 -1.49
CA LEU A 782 -14.96 -14.06 -0.45
C LEU A 782 -14.31 -14.53 0.84
N TYR A 783 -14.72 -15.71 1.30
CA TYR A 783 -14.30 -16.30 2.56
C TYR A 783 -12.77 -16.42 2.69
N LEU A 784 -12.12 -17.03 1.71
CA LEU A 784 -10.65 -17.16 1.65
C LEU A 784 -9.94 -15.81 1.50
N SER A 785 -10.63 -14.78 0.97
CA SER A 785 -10.10 -13.43 0.92
C SER A 785 -10.13 -12.71 2.28
N LEU A 786 -11.03 -13.09 3.19
CA LEU A 786 -11.17 -12.54 4.55
C LEU A 786 -10.33 -13.28 5.59
N LEU A 787 -10.01 -14.56 5.35
CA LEU A 787 -9.25 -15.41 6.26
C LEU A 787 -7.88 -14.82 6.74
N PRO A 788 -7.14 -14.01 5.94
CA PRO A 788 -5.93 -13.30 6.41
C PRO A 788 -6.20 -11.99 7.18
N LEU A 789 -7.47 -11.58 7.35
CA LEU A 789 -7.89 -10.40 8.09
C LEU A 789 -8.52 -10.78 9.45
N ASN A 790 -9.26 -11.90 9.49
CA ASN A 790 -9.73 -12.53 10.72
C ASN A 790 -9.36 -14.01 10.73
N HIS A 791 -8.41 -14.36 11.61
CA HIS A 791 -7.88 -15.71 11.68
C HIS A 791 -8.83 -16.70 12.35
N GLN A 792 -9.83 -16.25 13.12
CA GLN A 792 -10.76 -17.11 13.85
C GLN A 792 -11.66 -17.93 12.91
N LEU A 793 -11.91 -17.40 11.71
CA LEU A 793 -12.65 -18.08 10.65
C LEU A 793 -12.04 -19.47 10.34
N VAL A 794 -10.74 -19.70 10.53
CA VAL A 794 -10.08 -20.96 10.18
C VAL A 794 -10.70 -22.20 10.84
N HIS A 795 -11.36 -22.05 12.00
CA HIS A 795 -12.07 -23.13 12.69
C HIS A 795 -13.36 -23.52 11.98
N GLU A 796 -14.11 -22.55 11.45
CA GLU A 796 -15.31 -22.79 10.62
C GLU A 796 -14.94 -23.46 9.30
N LEU A 797 -13.81 -23.07 8.68
CA LEU A 797 -13.27 -23.76 7.51
C LEU A 797 -12.92 -25.21 7.83
N ALA A 798 -12.31 -25.46 8.99
CA ALA A 798 -11.99 -26.81 9.42
C ALA A 798 -13.25 -27.64 9.71
N SER A 799 -14.30 -27.02 10.28
CA SER A 799 -15.61 -27.63 10.53
C SER A 799 -16.25 -28.10 9.22
N VAL A 800 -16.53 -27.18 8.29
CA VAL A 800 -17.10 -27.49 6.96
C VAL A 800 -16.20 -28.45 6.17
N TYR A 801 -14.87 -28.34 6.31
CA TYR A 801 -13.94 -29.29 5.69
C TYR A 801 -14.10 -30.70 6.25
N THR A 802 -14.51 -30.94 7.50
CA THR A 802 -14.75 -32.33 7.95
C THR A 802 -15.96 -32.95 7.25
N GLU A 803 -17.03 -32.20 7.07
CA GLU A 803 -18.32 -32.67 6.52
C GLU A 803 -18.30 -32.77 4.98
N ALA A 804 -17.56 -31.91 4.28
CA ALA A 804 -17.52 -31.82 2.82
C ALA A 804 -17.10 -33.13 2.10
N ILE A 805 -17.58 -33.32 0.87
CA ILE A 805 -17.21 -34.49 0.03
C ILE A 805 -15.75 -34.44 -0.49
N ALA A 806 -15.24 -35.56 -0.98
CA ALA A 806 -13.83 -35.73 -1.37
C ALA A 806 -13.35 -34.76 -2.46
N ASP A 807 -14.22 -34.37 -3.40
CA ASP A 807 -13.92 -33.44 -4.48
C ASP A 807 -13.80 -32.00 -3.96
N ILE A 808 -14.75 -31.56 -3.14
CA ILE A 808 -14.69 -30.27 -2.43
C ILE A 808 -13.42 -30.21 -1.57
N LYS A 809 -13.12 -31.25 -0.81
CA LYS A 809 -11.88 -31.37 -0.01
C LYS A 809 -10.63 -31.16 -0.86
N ARG A 810 -10.58 -31.70 -2.09
CA ARG A 810 -9.45 -31.49 -3.02
C ARG A 810 -9.39 -30.04 -3.53
N SER A 811 -10.51 -29.42 -3.86
CA SER A 811 -10.57 -28.00 -4.28
C SER A 811 -10.16 -27.04 -3.16
N VAL A 812 -10.60 -27.26 -1.91
CA VAL A 812 -10.18 -26.47 -0.74
C VAL A 812 -8.66 -26.52 -0.55
N LEU A 813 -8.05 -27.72 -0.57
CA LEU A 813 -6.60 -27.91 -0.39
C LEU A 813 -5.73 -27.20 -1.47
N ARG A 814 -6.31 -26.91 -2.65
CA ARG A 814 -5.69 -26.08 -3.70
C ARG A 814 -5.86 -24.59 -3.44
N ALA A 815 -7.04 -24.16 -2.98
CA ALA A 815 -7.38 -22.74 -2.84
C ALA A 815 -6.75 -22.06 -1.60
N ILE A 816 -6.52 -22.79 -0.50
CA ILE A 816 -6.00 -22.25 0.77
C ILE A 816 -4.54 -21.76 0.75
N GLU A 817 -3.77 -22.00 -0.32
CA GLU A 817 -2.33 -21.73 -0.31
C GLU A 817 -1.97 -20.24 -0.10
N GLN A 818 -2.62 -19.31 -0.80
CA GLN A 818 -2.37 -17.89 -0.62
C GLN A 818 -2.92 -17.34 0.72
N PRO A 819 -4.17 -17.68 1.14
CA PRO A 819 -4.69 -17.28 2.45
C PRO A 819 -3.80 -17.68 3.64
N ILE A 820 -3.35 -18.94 3.71
CA ILE A 820 -2.55 -19.44 4.84
C ILE A 820 -1.17 -18.75 4.91
N ARG A 821 -0.54 -18.44 3.76
CA ARG A 821 0.69 -17.62 3.75
C ARG A 821 0.45 -16.19 4.26
N GLY A 822 -0.74 -15.64 4.03
CA GLY A 822 -1.13 -14.31 4.53
C GLY A 822 -1.31 -14.24 6.05
N MET A 823 -1.78 -15.31 6.69
CA MET A 823 -1.98 -15.38 8.15
C MET A 823 -0.66 -15.48 8.94
N GLY A 824 0.35 -16.14 8.36
CA GLY A 824 1.66 -16.38 8.98
C GLY A 824 1.66 -17.44 10.09
N MET A 825 2.85 -17.96 10.41
CA MET A 825 3.02 -19.09 11.36
C MET A 825 2.86 -18.73 12.84
N ASN A 826 2.76 -17.43 13.16
CA ASN A 826 2.58 -16.92 14.53
C ASN A 826 1.10 -16.62 14.85
N SER A 827 0.16 -17.04 14.00
CA SER A 827 -1.27 -16.87 14.25
C SER A 827 -1.73 -17.77 15.40
N PRO A 828 -2.29 -17.22 16.50
CA PRO A 828 -2.72 -18.03 17.64
C PRO A 828 -3.86 -19.00 17.27
N GLU A 829 -4.72 -18.61 16.33
CA GLU A 829 -5.84 -19.44 15.86
C GLU A 829 -5.36 -20.62 15.00
N LEU A 830 -4.26 -20.46 14.23
CA LEU A 830 -3.64 -21.58 13.52
C LEU A 830 -2.97 -22.55 14.51
N LEU A 831 -2.34 -22.05 15.57
CA LEU A 831 -1.78 -22.88 16.65
C LEU A 831 -2.88 -23.63 17.40
N LEU A 832 -4.01 -22.96 17.69
CA LEU A 832 -5.19 -23.56 18.31
C LEU A 832 -5.81 -24.65 17.41
N LEU A 833 -5.87 -24.43 16.09
CA LEU A 833 -6.35 -25.44 15.13
C LEU A 833 -5.39 -26.64 15.00
N VAL A 834 -4.08 -26.44 15.14
CA VAL A 834 -3.12 -27.56 15.20
C VAL A 834 -3.33 -28.38 16.47
N GLU A 835 -3.47 -27.71 17.62
CA GLU A 835 -3.68 -28.36 18.92
C GLU A 835 -5.03 -29.11 19.00
N ASN A 836 -6.11 -28.48 18.55
CA ASN A 836 -7.48 -28.96 18.65
C ASN A 836 -8.07 -29.46 17.31
N CYS A 837 -7.22 -29.83 16.35
CA CYS A 837 -7.58 -30.30 15.00
C CYS A 837 -8.85 -31.18 15.01
N PRO A 838 -9.94 -30.87 14.29
CA PRO A 838 -11.13 -31.72 14.27
C PRO A 838 -10.89 -33.04 13.49
N LYS A 839 -11.67 -34.08 13.79
CA LYS A 839 -11.50 -35.42 13.16
C LYS A 839 -11.94 -35.35 11.71
N GLY A 840 -11.05 -35.70 10.78
CA GLY A 840 -11.25 -35.55 9.32
C GLY A 840 -10.55 -34.33 8.72
N ALA A 841 -10.01 -33.42 9.55
CA ALA A 841 -9.24 -32.25 9.09
C ALA A 841 -7.71 -32.48 9.08
N GLU A 842 -7.26 -33.71 9.34
CA GLU A 842 -5.83 -34.06 9.39
C GLU A 842 -5.09 -33.69 8.09
N THR A 843 -5.73 -33.85 6.94
CA THR A 843 -5.20 -33.45 5.61
C THR A 843 -5.16 -31.94 5.40
N LEU A 844 -6.13 -31.20 5.96
CA LEU A 844 -6.14 -29.73 5.94
C LEU A 844 -4.98 -29.19 6.78
N VAL A 845 -4.84 -29.63 8.03
CA VAL A 845 -3.75 -29.21 8.92
C VAL A 845 -2.39 -29.58 8.32
N THR A 846 -2.22 -30.79 7.77
CA THR A 846 -0.98 -31.18 7.09
C THR A 846 -0.62 -30.23 5.95
N ARG A 847 -1.59 -29.83 5.12
CA ARG A 847 -1.38 -28.89 4.02
C ARG A 847 -1.03 -27.48 4.54
N CYS A 848 -1.71 -26.99 5.56
CA CYS A 848 -1.38 -25.72 6.21
C CYS A 848 0.06 -25.71 6.76
N LEU A 849 0.48 -26.77 7.46
CA LEU A 849 1.85 -26.92 7.96
C LEU A 849 2.89 -26.88 6.83
N HIS A 850 2.65 -27.60 5.72
CA HIS A 850 3.53 -27.53 4.54
C HIS A 850 3.60 -26.12 3.95
N ILE A 851 2.48 -25.38 3.87
CA ILE A 851 2.44 -24.01 3.33
C ILE A 851 3.22 -23.02 4.21
N LEU A 852 3.12 -23.15 5.54
CA LEU A 852 3.79 -22.27 6.50
C LEU A 852 5.31 -22.51 6.58
N THR A 853 5.75 -23.77 6.39
CA THR A 853 7.16 -24.21 6.51
C THR A 853 7.85 -24.40 5.14
N ASP A 854 7.26 -23.84 4.08
CA ASP A 854 7.71 -23.98 2.69
C ASP A 854 9.01 -23.22 2.41
N LYS A 855 9.14 -22.01 2.99
CA LYS A 855 10.23 -21.05 2.72
C LYS A 855 10.82 -20.40 3.98
N VAL A 856 10.36 -20.82 5.15
CA VAL A 856 10.67 -20.21 6.46
C VAL A 856 10.79 -21.35 7.48
N PRO A 857 11.82 -21.37 8.36
CA PRO A 857 11.94 -22.39 9.39
C PRO A 857 10.75 -22.33 10.37
N PRO A 858 10.28 -23.48 10.90
CA PRO A 858 9.14 -23.53 11.81
C PRO A 858 9.43 -22.82 13.15
N SER A 859 8.43 -22.11 13.68
CA SER A 859 8.49 -21.51 15.02
C SER A 859 8.46 -22.58 16.13
N PRO A 860 9.10 -22.36 17.29
CA PRO A 860 9.18 -23.38 18.36
C PRO A 860 7.81 -23.76 18.92
N GLU A 861 6.89 -22.79 19.01
CA GLU A 861 5.49 -23.02 19.43
C GLU A 861 4.75 -23.94 18.46
N LEU A 862 4.94 -23.76 17.15
CA LEU A 862 4.35 -24.63 16.13
C LEU A 862 4.92 -26.06 16.22
N VAL A 863 6.23 -26.20 16.44
CA VAL A 863 6.87 -27.51 16.66
C VAL A 863 6.26 -28.20 17.88
N GLU A 864 6.05 -27.48 18.98
CA GLU A 864 5.46 -28.02 20.21
C GLU A 864 4.01 -28.52 20.00
N ARG A 865 3.13 -27.72 19.38
CA ARG A 865 1.74 -28.15 19.12
C ARG A 865 1.66 -29.32 18.13
N VAL A 866 2.54 -29.36 17.12
CA VAL A 866 2.60 -30.51 16.17
C VAL A 866 3.16 -31.77 16.84
N ARG A 867 4.18 -31.64 17.71
CA ARG A 867 4.70 -32.74 18.54
C ARG A 867 3.57 -33.34 19.39
N ASP A 868 2.82 -32.49 20.08
CA ASP A 868 1.71 -32.92 20.94
C ASP A 868 0.59 -33.59 20.14
N LEU A 869 0.20 -33.06 18.98
CA LEU A 869 -0.81 -33.68 18.11
C LEU A 869 -0.37 -35.09 17.63
N TYR A 870 0.89 -35.22 17.20
CA TYR A 870 1.46 -36.50 16.75
C TYR A 870 1.55 -37.55 17.88
N GLN A 871 1.91 -37.12 19.10
CA GLN A 871 1.99 -38.02 20.26
C GLN A 871 0.60 -38.41 20.79
N LYS A 872 -0.32 -37.45 20.92
CA LYS A 872 -1.62 -37.66 21.57
C LYS A 872 -2.66 -38.31 20.66
N ARG A 873 -2.57 -38.11 19.33
CA ARG A 873 -3.73 -38.35 18.45
C ARG A 873 -3.46 -38.85 17.03
N VAL A 874 -2.42 -38.39 16.33
CA VAL A 874 -2.21 -38.72 14.91
C VAL A 874 -0.81 -39.32 14.66
N PRO A 875 -0.64 -40.66 14.73
CA PRO A 875 0.69 -41.29 14.69
C PRO A 875 1.31 -41.43 13.28
N ASP A 876 0.76 -40.76 12.26
CA ASP A 876 1.37 -40.69 10.92
C ASP A 876 2.58 -39.75 10.94
N VAL A 877 3.74 -40.30 10.59
CA VAL A 877 5.02 -39.58 10.58
C VAL A 877 5.06 -38.43 9.56
N ARG A 878 4.15 -38.38 8.59
CA ARG A 878 4.05 -37.29 7.62
C ARG A 878 3.81 -35.92 8.27
N PHE A 879 3.11 -35.87 9.41
CA PHE A 879 2.91 -34.65 10.18
C PHE A 879 4.22 -34.00 10.67
N LEU A 880 5.28 -34.79 10.83
CA LEU A 880 6.58 -34.28 11.28
C LEU A 880 7.42 -33.71 10.13
N ILE A 881 7.09 -33.97 8.86
CA ILE A 881 7.89 -33.54 7.70
C ILE A 881 7.94 -32.00 7.55
N PRO A 882 6.84 -31.25 7.69
CA PRO A 882 6.87 -29.79 7.70
C PRO A 882 7.78 -29.20 8.78
N VAL A 883 7.66 -29.70 10.02
CA VAL A 883 8.35 -29.16 11.20
C VAL A 883 9.72 -29.78 11.48
N ILE A 884 10.23 -30.64 10.60
CA ILE A 884 11.35 -31.55 10.92
C ILE A 884 12.65 -30.83 11.32
N ASN A 885 12.88 -29.63 10.80
CA ASN A 885 14.06 -28.82 11.10
C ASN A 885 13.99 -28.09 12.46
N GLY A 886 12.85 -28.13 13.15
CA GLY A 886 12.69 -27.60 14.51
C GLY A 886 12.63 -28.67 15.62
N LEU A 887 12.61 -29.96 15.26
CA LEU A 887 12.62 -31.07 16.21
C LEU A 887 14.01 -31.33 16.79
N GLU A 888 14.10 -31.90 17.98
CA GLU A 888 15.40 -32.26 18.55
C GLU A 888 16.06 -33.43 17.78
N LYS A 889 17.40 -33.46 17.79
CA LYS A 889 18.22 -34.55 17.24
C LYS A 889 17.74 -35.95 17.66
N ASN A 890 17.34 -36.11 18.92
CA ASN A 890 16.82 -37.38 19.45
C ASN A 890 15.44 -37.75 18.88
N GLU A 891 14.57 -36.77 18.65
CA GLU A 891 13.23 -36.97 18.09
C GLU A 891 13.31 -37.37 16.60
N VAL A 892 14.15 -36.66 15.83
CA VAL A 892 14.37 -36.98 14.41
C VAL A 892 14.94 -38.39 14.25
N ILE A 893 15.90 -38.80 15.09
CA ILE A 893 16.46 -40.17 15.07
C ILE A 893 15.40 -41.22 15.43
N GLN A 894 14.44 -40.92 16.32
CA GLN A 894 13.32 -41.82 16.62
C GLN A 894 12.28 -41.89 15.48
N ALA A 895 12.06 -40.80 14.75
CA ALA A 895 11.16 -40.76 13.60
C ALA A 895 11.77 -41.39 12.32
N LEU A 896 13.09 -41.34 12.16
CA LEU A 896 13.81 -41.77 10.96
C LEU A 896 13.45 -43.18 10.45
N PRO A 897 13.28 -44.23 11.29
CA PRO A 897 12.88 -45.57 10.84
C PRO A 897 11.44 -45.66 10.29
N LYS A 898 10.57 -44.69 10.61
CA LYS A 898 9.25 -44.53 9.97
C LYS A 898 9.38 -43.73 8.67
N LEU A 899 10.13 -42.62 8.69
CA LEU A 899 10.32 -41.73 7.53
C LEU A 899 10.89 -42.47 6.30
N ILE A 900 11.92 -43.31 6.48
CA ILE A 900 12.56 -44.04 5.36
C ILE A 900 11.70 -45.17 4.75
N LYS A 901 10.51 -45.44 5.31
CA LYS A 901 9.52 -46.38 4.72
C LYS A 901 8.49 -45.70 3.82
N LEU A 902 8.55 -44.37 3.69
CA LEU A 902 7.70 -43.61 2.77
C LEU A 902 8.15 -43.79 1.31
N ASN A 903 7.39 -43.23 0.37
CA ASN A 903 7.75 -43.20 -1.05
C ASN A 903 9.15 -42.56 -1.22
N PRO A 904 10.07 -43.12 -2.03
CA PRO A 904 11.41 -42.56 -2.25
C PRO A 904 11.48 -41.07 -2.59
N ILE A 905 10.46 -40.53 -3.28
CA ILE A 905 10.36 -39.08 -3.58
C ILE A 905 10.22 -38.27 -2.28
N VAL A 906 9.34 -38.72 -1.38
CA VAL A 906 9.13 -38.09 -0.05
C VAL A 906 10.35 -38.29 0.84
N VAL A 907 11.03 -39.45 0.76
CA VAL A 907 12.29 -39.66 1.49
C VAL A 907 13.38 -38.68 1.00
N LYS A 908 13.46 -38.41 -0.31
CA LYS A 908 14.36 -37.38 -0.83
C LYS A 908 13.96 -35.97 -0.36
N GLU A 909 12.68 -35.62 -0.35
CA GLU A 909 12.22 -34.31 0.17
C GLU A 909 12.60 -34.14 1.65
N VAL A 910 12.36 -35.15 2.49
CA VAL A 910 12.73 -35.19 3.91
C VAL A 910 14.23 -35.00 4.08
N PHE A 911 15.06 -35.65 3.26
CA PHE A 911 16.50 -35.48 3.31
C PHE A 911 16.93 -34.09 2.85
N ASN A 912 16.33 -33.53 1.79
CA ASN A 912 16.62 -32.17 1.34
C ASN A 912 16.21 -31.11 2.38
N ARG A 913 15.11 -31.31 3.12
CA ARG A 913 14.75 -30.47 4.28
C ARG A 913 15.81 -30.57 5.38
N LEU A 914 16.17 -31.79 5.81
CA LEU A 914 17.17 -32.04 6.86
C LEU A 914 18.61 -31.60 6.50
N LEU A 915 18.97 -31.61 5.21
CA LEU A 915 20.29 -31.20 4.72
C LEU A 915 20.33 -29.72 4.31
N GLY A 916 19.21 -29.00 4.44
CA GLY A 916 19.09 -27.57 4.10
C GLY A 916 18.99 -27.25 2.61
N THR A 917 19.13 -28.23 1.72
CA THR A 917 19.34 -28.04 0.27
C THR A 917 18.13 -27.49 -0.50
N GLN A 918 16.96 -27.29 0.14
CA GLN A 918 15.81 -26.60 -0.44
C GLN A 918 15.92 -25.07 -0.42
N HIS A 919 16.73 -24.49 0.48
CA HIS A 919 16.75 -23.04 0.70
C HIS A 919 17.85 -22.37 -0.14
N SER A 920 17.44 -21.63 -1.16
CA SER A 920 18.34 -20.76 -1.94
C SER A 920 19.00 -19.72 -1.03
N GLU A 921 20.30 -19.53 -1.24
CA GLU A 921 21.21 -18.53 -0.67
C GLU A 921 20.56 -17.41 0.16
N GLY A 922 20.55 -17.55 1.49
CA GLY A 922 20.19 -16.46 2.40
C GLY A 922 19.81 -16.87 3.83
N SER A 923 19.03 -17.95 4.01
CA SER A 923 18.50 -18.34 5.32
C SER A 923 19.30 -19.49 5.95
N SER A 924 20.15 -19.18 6.93
CA SER A 924 20.91 -20.17 7.71
C SER A 924 20.04 -20.90 8.75
N SER A 925 19.07 -21.70 8.29
CA SER A 925 18.28 -22.58 9.17
C SER A 925 19.19 -23.67 9.76
N VAL A 926 19.42 -23.62 11.08
CA VAL A 926 20.23 -24.63 11.77
C VAL A 926 19.51 -25.97 11.77
N SER A 927 19.99 -26.93 10.98
CA SER A 927 19.44 -28.29 10.98
C SER A 927 19.77 -29.03 12.28
N PRO A 928 18.85 -29.84 12.85
CA PRO A 928 19.11 -30.66 14.02
C PRO A 928 20.05 -31.86 13.76
N LEU A 929 20.40 -32.13 12.50
CA LEU A 929 21.34 -33.18 12.10
C LEU A 929 22.37 -32.62 11.11
N THR A 930 23.66 -32.82 11.39
CA THR A 930 24.68 -32.68 10.35
C THR A 930 24.51 -33.78 9.29
N PRO A 931 25.01 -33.59 8.04
CA PRO A 931 24.96 -34.65 7.03
C PRO A 931 25.63 -35.95 7.51
N GLY A 932 26.72 -35.82 8.29
CA GLY A 932 27.40 -36.93 8.93
C GLY A 932 26.54 -37.63 9.98
N ASP A 933 25.89 -36.88 10.87
CA ASP A 933 24.96 -37.43 11.86
C ASP A 933 23.81 -38.21 11.21
N LEU A 934 23.21 -37.69 10.13
CA LEU A 934 22.14 -38.39 9.42
C LEU A 934 22.62 -39.74 8.86
N LEU A 935 23.81 -39.77 8.23
CA LEU A 935 24.37 -40.99 7.67
C LEU A 935 24.76 -42.00 8.78
N ILE A 936 25.24 -41.54 9.94
CA ILE A 936 25.51 -42.38 11.10
C ILE A 936 24.21 -42.89 11.72
N ALA A 937 23.18 -42.05 11.84
CA ALA A 937 21.87 -42.44 12.36
C ALA A 937 21.26 -43.57 11.53
N LEU A 938 21.34 -43.49 10.19
CA LEU A 938 20.92 -44.56 9.28
C LEU A 938 21.66 -45.90 9.53
N HIS A 939 22.95 -45.87 9.87
CA HIS A 939 23.73 -47.08 10.21
C HIS A 939 23.35 -47.67 11.57
N ASN A 940 22.83 -46.83 12.47
CA ASN A 940 22.45 -47.20 13.83
C ASN A 940 20.96 -47.61 13.94
N ILE A 941 20.19 -47.62 12.84
CA ILE A 941 18.83 -48.14 12.83
C ILE A 941 18.85 -49.65 13.05
N ASP A 942 18.16 -50.11 14.10
CA ASP A 942 17.96 -51.53 14.34
C ASP A 942 17.14 -52.18 13.22
N SER A 943 17.71 -53.26 12.67
CA SER A 943 17.09 -54.22 11.77
C SER A 943 15.71 -54.77 12.19
N THR A 944 15.35 -54.74 13.47
CA THR A 944 13.97 -55.08 13.91
C THR A 944 12.95 -53.98 13.58
N LYS A 945 13.38 -52.72 13.49
CA LYS A 945 12.52 -51.54 13.31
C LYS A 945 12.34 -51.16 11.85
N CYS A 946 13.36 -51.35 11.02
CA CYS A 946 13.28 -51.11 9.57
C CYS A 946 14.02 -52.18 8.77
N ASP A 947 13.52 -52.49 7.58
CA ASP A 947 14.12 -53.51 6.74
C ASP A 947 15.43 -53.01 6.07
N MET A 948 16.35 -53.93 5.86
CA MET A 948 17.67 -53.61 5.32
C MET A 948 17.65 -53.03 3.90
N LYS A 949 16.58 -53.28 3.10
CA LYS A 949 16.48 -52.72 1.74
C LYS A 949 16.12 -51.24 1.81
N SER A 950 15.21 -50.84 2.70
CA SER A 950 14.85 -49.43 2.94
C SER A 950 16.03 -48.63 3.50
N ILE A 951 16.78 -49.20 4.46
CA ILE A 951 18.00 -48.56 4.98
C ILE A 951 19.05 -48.39 3.86
N ILE A 952 19.32 -49.43 3.05
CA ILE A 952 20.26 -49.32 1.93
C ILE A 952 19.81 -48.29 0.88
N LYS A 953 18.50 -48.20 0.58
CA LYS A 953 17.95 -47.16 -0.31
C LYS A 953 18.19 -45.75 0.26
N ALA A 954 17.92 -45.55 1.54
CA ALA A 954 18.18 -44.28 2.22
C ALA A 954 19.67 -43.90 2.19
N THR A 955 20.57 -44.84 2.53
CA THR A 955 22.03 -44.61 2.42
C THR A 955 22.45 -44.25 0.99
N ASN A 956 21.89 -44.90 -0.04
CA ASN A 956 22.16 -44.56 -1.43
C ASN A 956 21.65 -43.15 -1.82
N LEU A 957 20.53 -42.68 -1.25
CA LEU A 957 20.03 -41.31 -1.47
C LEU A 957 20.98 -40.27 -0.89
N CYS A 958 21.52 -40.48 0.32
CA CYS A 958 22.58 -39.63 0.88
C CYS A 958 23.78 -39.53 -0.08
N PHE A 959 24.28 -40.67 -0.57
CA PHE A 959 25.36 -40.70 -1.56
C PHE A 959 24.98 -40.10 -2.93
N GLY A 960 23.71 -39.83 -3.22
CA GLY A 960 23.31 -39.10 -4.43
C GLY A 960 23.71 -37.62 -4.40
N GLU A 961 23.66 -37.01 -3.22
CA GLU A 961 23.89 -35.57 -3.03
C GLU A 961 25.39 -35.25 -2.84
N LYS A 962 26.17 -35.42 -3.92
CA LYS A 962 27.63 -35.24 -3.97
C LYS A 962 28.14 -33.90 -3.41
N ASN A 963 27.33 -32.84 -3.50
CA ASN A 963 27.69 -31.51 -3.02
C ASN A 963 27.66 -31.41 -1.47
N VAL A 964 26.94 -32.32 -0.81
CA VAL A 964 26.78 -32.34 0.66
C VAL A 964 27.68 -33.41 1.29
N TYR A 965 27.80 -34.58 0.66
CA TYR A 965 28.58 -35.71 1.16
C TYR A 965 30.02 -35.72 0.62
N THR A 966 30.77 -34.66 0.94
CA THR A 966 32.16 -34.48 0.51
C THR A 966 33.10 -35.54 1.12
N SER A 967 34.31 -35.64 0.58
CA SER A 967 35.35 -36.55 1.08
C SER A 967 35.69 -36.35 2.56
N GLU A 968 35.56 -35.13 3.08
CA GLU A 968 35.82 -34.81 4.49
C GLU A 968 34.68 -35.28 5.40
N VAL A 969 33.43 -34.98 5.04
CA VAL A 969 32.24 -35.46 5.76
C VAL A 969 32.22 -36.98 5.82
N LEU A 970 32.51 -37.65 4.69
CA LEU A 970 32.59 -39.11 4.63
C LEU A 970 33.77 -39.67 5.43
N ALA A 971 34.91 -38.98 5.50
CA ALA A 971 36.03 -39.40 6.34
C ALA A 971 35.66 -39.40 7.84
N VAL A 972 35.02 -38.33 8.33
CA VAL A 972 34.53 -38.23 9.71
C VAL A 972 33.51 -39.33 10.02
N VAL A 973 32.55 -39.57 9.11
CA VAL A 973 31.55 -40.65 9.26
C VAL A 973 32.22 -42.02 9.34
N MET A 974 33.15 -42.34 8.44
CA MET A 974 33.84 -43.63 8.44
C MET A 974 34.69 -43.84 9.70
N GLN A 975 35.30 -42.78 10.25
CA GLN A 975 36.01 -42.85 11.53
C GLN A 975 35.05 -43.15 12.68
N GLN A 976 33.96 -42.39 12.83
CA GLN A 976 33.03 -42.58 13.94
C GLN A 976 32.33 -43.96 13.89
N LEU A 977 31.95 -44.44 12.70
CA LEU A 977 31.39 -45.79 12.53
C LEU A 977 32.41 -46.92 12.81
N MET A 978 33.71 -46.69 12.57
CA MET A 978 34.78 -47.60 12.97
C MET A 978 34.97 -47.61 14.50
N GLU A 979 34.78 -46.48 15.17
CA GLU A 979 35.01 -46.32 16.61
C GLU A 979 33.90 -46.94 17.48
N GLN A 980 32.72 -47.20 16.92
CA GLN A 980 31.61 -47.91 17.59
C GLN A 980 31.90 -49.39 17.95
N SER A 981 31.11 -49.94 18.89
CA SER A 981 31.13 -51.33 19.30
C SER A 981 29.74 -51.77 19.80
N PRO A 982 29.07 -52.77 19.20
CA PRO A 982 29.48 -53.58 18.04
C PRO A 982 29.66 -52.76 16.75
N LEU A 983 30.33 -53.34 15.76
CA LEU A 983 30.56 -52.68 14.45
C LEU A 983 29.28 -52.68 13.60
N PRO A 984 28.86 -51.54 13.01
CA PRO A 984 27.68 -51.47 12.14
C PRO A 984 27.77 -52.37 10.91
N MET A 985 26.68 -53.10 10.62
CA MET A 985 26.64 -54.07 9.53
C MET A 985 26.91 -53.45 8.15
N LEU A 986 26.52 -52.19 7.94
CA LEU A 986 26.68 -51.45 6.68
C LEU A 986 28.02 -50.70 6.57
N LEU A 987 28.85 -50.63 7.62
CA LEU A 987 30.12 -49.88 7.64
C LEU A 987 30.95 -50.11 6.37
N MET A 988 31.25 -51.35 6.04
CA MET A 988 32.11 -51.65 4.89
C MET A 988 31.44 -51.40 3.53
N ARG A 989 30.10 -51.37 3.44
CA ARG A 989 29.41 -50.90 2.22
C ARG A 989 29.69 -49.42 2.02
N THR A 990 29.52 -48.62 3.08
CA THR A 990 29.77 -47.18 3.09
C THR A 990 31.23 -46.86 2.80
N VAL A 991 32.19 -47.60 3.39
CA VAL A 991 33.62 -47.46 3.06
C VAL A 991 33.91 -47.70 1.57
N ILE A 992 33.37 -48.79 0.99
CA ILE A 992 33.54 -49.09 -0.44
C ILE A 992 32.85 -48.04 -1.33
N GLN A 993 31.69 -47.54 -0.92
CA GLN A 993 30.92 -46.54 -1.68
C GLN A 993 31.60 -45.16 -1.65
N SER A 994 32.10 -44.72 -0.49
CA SER A 994 32.95 -43.52 -0.35
C SER A 994 34.23 -43.60 -1.19
N LEU A 995 34.91 -44.76 -1.22
CA LEU A 995 36.08 -44.97 -2.09
C LEU A 995 35.73 -44.93 -3.58
N THR A 996 34.53 -45.39 -3.96
CA THR A 996 34.07 -45.38 -5.36
C THR A 996 33.75 -43.95 -5.82
N MET A 997 33.33 -43.05 -4.92
CA MET A 997 33.15 -41.62 -5.23
C MET A 997 34.43 -40.79 -5.12
N TYR A 998 35.28 -41.08 -4.13
CA TYR A 998 36.45 -40.26 -3.80
C TYR A 998 37.71 -41.15 -3.64
N PRO A 999 38.36 -41.58 -4.73
CA PRO A 999 39.56 -42.43 -4.68
C PRO A 999 40.73 -41.84 -3.88
N ARG A 1000 40.78 -40.51 -3.71
CA ARG A 1000 41.77 -39.83 -2.84
C ARG A 1000 41.73 -40.32 -1.36
N LEU A 1001 40.62 -40.93 -0.92
CA LEU A 1001 40.47 -41.49 0.43
C LEU A 1001 41.16 -42.85 0.65
N ILE A 1002 41.79 -43.47 -0.37
CA ILE A 1002 42.45 -44.79 -0.26
C ILE A 1002 43.43 -44.85 0.94
N GLY A 1003 44.31 -43.86 1.10
CA GLY A 1003 45.28 -43.83 2.20
C GLY A 1003 44.62 -43.73 3.59
N PHE A 1004 43.55 -42.94 3.71
CA PHE A 1004 42.76 -42.84 4.94
C PHE A 1004 42.05 -44.17 5.26
N VAL A 1005 41.50 -44.85 4.24
CA VAL A 1005 40.85 -46.15 4.42
C VAL A 1005 41.85 -47.24 4.78
N MET A 1006 43.11 -47.22 4.31
CA MET A 1006 44.14 -48.17 4.79
C MET A 1006 44.36 -48.06 6.31
N ASN A 1007 44.33 -46.84 6.86
CA ASN A 1007 44.41 -46.61 8.30
C ASN A 1007 43.17 -47.14 9.05
N ILE A 1008 41.97 -46.99 8.47
CA ILE A 1008 40.73 -47.58 9.02
C ILE A 1008 40.79 -49.11 8.99
N LEU A 1009 41.19 -49.73 7.87
CA LEU A 1009 41.29 -51.19 7.74
C LEU A 1009 42.32 -51.75 8.75
N SER A 1010 43.47 -51.09 8.92
CA SER A 1010 44.48 -51.47 9.94
C SER A 1010 43.91 -51.41 11.37
N ARG A 1011 43.11 -50.39 11.70
CA ARG A 1011 42.43 -50.27 13.00
C ARG A 1011 41.30 -51.30 13.19
N LEU A 1012 40.62 -51.71 12.12
CA LEU A 1012 39.62 -52.78 12.15
C LEU A 1012 40.21 -54.17 12.43
N ILE A 1013 41.50 -54.40 12.09
CA ILE A 1013 42.24 -55.62 12.50
C ILE A 1013 42.38 -55.67 14.03
N LEU A 1014 42.74 -54.56 14.67
CA LEU A 1014 42.84 -54.46 16.14
C LEU A 1014 41.48 -54.73 16.81
N LYS A 1015 40.37 -54.31 16.19
CA LYS A 1015 38.99 -54.62 16.62
C LYS A 1015 38.49 -56.02 16.26
N GLN A 1016 39.34 -56.89 15.69
CA GLN A 1016 39.02 -58.28 15.34
C GLN A 1016 37.81 -58.41 14.40
N VAL A 1017 37.78 -57.60 13.32
CA VAL A 1017 36.69 -57.49 12.34
C VAL A 1017 36.12 -58.83 11.82
N TRP A 1018 36.92 -59.89 11.76
CA TRP A 1018 36.50 -61.25 11.40
C TRP A 1018 35.39 -61.83 12.30
N LYS A 1019 35.21 -61.31 13.53
CA LYS A 1019 34.08 -61.65 14.42
C LYS A 1019 32.70 -61.23 13.89
N TYR A 1020 32.65 -60.36 12.86
CA TYR A 1020 31.41 -59.83 12.30
C TYR A 1020 31.29 -60.28 10.82
N PRO A 1021 30.64 -61.41 10.50
CA PRO A 1021 30.80 -62.07 9.19
C PRO A 1021 30.50 -61.21 7.95
N LYS A 1022 29.53 -60.28 8.05
CA LYS A 1022 29.17 -59.35 6.97
C LYS A 1022 30.13 -58.16 6.85
N VAL A 1023 30.64 -57.65 7.97
CA VAL A 1023 31.70 -56.62 7.96
C VAL A 1023 33.00 -57.22 7.42
N TRP A 1024 33.32 -58.48 7.78
CA TRP A 1024 34.46 -59.23 7.24
C TRP A 1024 34.34 -59.50 5.72
N GLU A 1025 33.14 -59.83 5.22
CA GLU A 1025 32.87 -59.95 3.79
C GLU A 1025 33.18 -58.64 3.04
N GLY A 1026 32.77 -57.49 3.61
CA GLY A 1026 33.08 -56.17 3.07
C GLY A 1026 34.56 -55.77 3.21
N PHE A 1027 35.22 -56.14 4.31
CA PHE A 1027 36.66 -55.91 4.53
C PHE A 1027 37.50 -56.55 3.41
N VAL A 1028 37.26 -57.84 3.13
CA VAL A 1028 37.96 -58.58 2.07
C VAL A 1028 37.70 -57.96 0.69
N LYS A 1029 36.45 -57.59 0.39
CA LYS A 1029 36.09 -56.91 -0.88
C LYS A 1029 36.72 -55.52 -1.01
N CYS A 1030 36.90 -54.80 0.09
CA CYS A 1030 37.62 -53.52 0.10
C CYS A 1030 39.11 -53.71 -0.21
N CYS A 1031 39.78 -54.66 0.44
CA CYS A 1031 41.16 -55.03 0.13
C CYS A 1031 41.33 -55.52 -1.33
N GLN A 1032 40.36 -56.25 -1.90
CA GLN A 1032 40.40 -56.63 -3.32
C GLN A 1032 40.34 -55.42 -4.26
N ARG A 1033 39.55 -54.38 -3.93
CA ARG A 1033 39.41 -53.16 -4.74
C ARG A 1033 40.53 -52.13 -4.54
N THR A 1034 41.38 -52.31 -3.55
CA THR A 1034 42.46 -51.36 -3.17
C THR A 1034 43.85 -52.00 -3.27
N ARG A 1035 43.99 -52.94 -4.20
CA ARG A 1035 45.30 -53.43 -4.67
C ARG A 1035 46.02 -52.28 -5.40
N PRO A 1036 47.33 -52.04 -5.18
CA PRO A 1036 48.24 -52.75 -4.30
C PRO A 1036 48.31 -52.23 -2.85
N GLN A 1037 47.72 -51.07 -2.53
CA GLN A 1037 47.90 -50.40 -1.22
C GLN A 1037 47.48 -51.30 -0.04
N SER A 1038 46.44 -52.11 -0.23
CA SER A 1038 45.91 -53.06 0.75
C SER A 1038 46.88 -54.16 1.17
N TYR A 1039 47.95 -54.43 0.41
CA TYR A 1039 48.93 -55.47 0.73
C TYR A 1039 49.60 -55.21 2.09
N SER A 1040 49.91 -53.94 2.39
CA SER A 1040 50.45 -53.49 3.67
C SER A 1040 49.54 -53.81 4.87
N VAL A 1041 48.22 -53.86 4.65
CA VAL A 1041 47.20 -54.15 5.68
C VAL A 1041 46.96 -55.65 5.80
N LEU A 1042 46.99 -56.39 4.68
CA LEU A 1042 46.84 -57.85 4.68
C LEU A 1042 47.97 -58.55 5.45
N LEU A 1043 49.20 -58.00 5.42
CA LEU A 1043 50.35 -58.52 6.19
C LEU A 1043 50.23 -58.28 7.71
N GLN A 1044 49.28 -57.46 8.17
CA GLN A 1044 48.98 -57.27 9.60
C GLN A 1044 47.98 -58.30 10.14
N LEU A 1045 47.36 -59.13 9.29
CA LEU A 1045 46.39 -60.13 9.71
C LEU A 1045 47.05 -61.34 10.37
N PRO A 1046 46.45 -61.93 11.43
CA PRO A 1046 46.87 -63.24 11.93
C PRO A 1046 46.79 -64.30 10.84
N ALA A 1047 47.75 -65.23 10.80
CA ALA A 1047 47.89 -66.25 9.76
C ALA A 1047 46.59 -67.03 9.42
N ALA A 1048 45.78 -67.38 10.42
CA ALA A 1048 44.49 -68.03 10.22
C ALA A 1048 43.46 -67.13 9.49
N GLN A 1049 43.47 -65.83 9.76
CA GLN A 1049 42.57 -64.86 9.10
C GLN A 1049 43.05 -64.55 7.69
N LEU A 1050 44.36 -64.42 7.46
CA LEU A 1050 44.95 -64.30 6.12
C LEU A 1050 44.63 -65.53 5.24
N THR A 1051 44.62 -66.73 5.83
CA THR A 1051 44.16 -67.96 5.15
C THR A 1051 42.69 -67.80 4.70
N SER A 1052 41.80 -67.33 5.58
CA SER A 1052 40.39 -67.07 5.23
C SER A 1052 40.19 -65.97 4.19
N VAL A 1053 41.11 -65.00 4.07
CA VAL A 1053 41.13 -64.05 2.94
C VAL A 1053 41.40 -64.79 1.62
N PHE A 1054 42.39 -65.69 1.58
CA PHE A 1054 42.72 -66.45 0.36
C PHE A 1054 41.67 -67.51 -0.01
N GLU A 1055 40.95 -68.08 0.96
CA GLU A 1055 39.80 -68.96 0.70
C GLU A 1055 38.65 -68.21 0.00
N ARG A 1056 38.46 -66.92 0.32
CA ARG A 1056 37.41 -66.07 -0.26
C ARG A 1056 37.82 -65.37 -1.55
N CYS A 1057 39.10 -65.02 -1.67
CA CYS A 1057 39.68 -64.28 -2.79
C CYS A 1057 41.07 -64.84 -3.14
N PRO A 1058 41.16 -66.01 -3.80
CA PRO A 1058 42.44 -66.68 -4.07
C PRO A 1058 43.39 -65.85 -4.94
N GLU A 1059 42.86 -64.99 -5.81
CA GLU A 1059 43.59 -63.99 -6.58
C GLU A 1059 44.50 -63.05 -5.76
N LEU A 1060 44.20 -62.80 -4.48
CA LEU A 1060 45.02 -61.90 -3.65
C LEU A 1060 46.39 -62.51 -3.32
N ARG A 1061 46.57 -63.82 -3.49
CA ARG A 1061 47.72 -64.56 -2.99
C ARG A 1061 49.00 -64.29 -3.78
N GLU A 1062 48.97 -64.51 -5.09
CA GLU A 1062 50.17 -64.37 -5.95
C GLU A 1062 50.69 -62.91 -6.01
N PRO A 1063 49.83 -61.88 -6.17
CA PRO A 1063 50.28 -60.49 -6.16
C PRO A 1063 50.84 -60.05 -4.80
N LEU A 1064 50.27 -60.52 -3.69
CA LEU A 1064 50.79 -60.25 -2.34
C LEU A 1064 52.14 -60.95 -2.10
N PHE A 1065 52.30 -62.17 -2.61
CA PHE A 1065 53.56 -62.91 -2.53
C PHE A 1065 54.66 -62.24 -3.35
N HIS A 1066 54.37 -61.82 -4.59
CA HIS A 1066 55.30 -60.99 -5.39
C HIS A 1066 55.64 -59.65 -4.73
N HIS A 1067 54.66 -58.99 -4.07
CA HIS A 1067 54.94 -57.76 -3.32
C HIS A 1067 55.91 -58.00 -2.15
N VAL A 1068 55.74 -59.08 -1.39
CA VAL A 1068 56.70 -59.47 -0.34
C VAL A 1068 58.08 -59.84 -0.90
N GLN A 1069 58.14 -60.52 -2.06
CA GLN A 1069 59.41 -60.81 -2.73
C GLN A 1069 60.16 -59.53 -3.15
N SER A 1070 59.45 -58.44 -3.46
CA SER A 1070 60.06 -57.14 -3.82
C SER A 1070 60.69 -56.38 -2.65
N TYR A 1071 60.45 -56.83 -1.41
CA TYR A 1071 61.02 -56.20 -0.21
C TYR A 1071 62.50 -56.54 -0.04
N THR A 1072 63.27 -55.63 0.57
CA THR A 1072 64.66 -55.92 0.94
C THR A 1072 64.75 -57.05 1.98
N PRO A 1073 65.87 -57.79 2.06
CA PRO A 1073 66.01 -58.91 3.01
C PRO A 1073 65.76 -58.52 4.49
N HIS A 1074 66.08 -57.27 4.86
CA HIS A 1074 65.82 -56.77 6.21
C HIS A 1074 64.34 -56.51 6.50
N GLN A 1075 63.56 -56.11 5.48
CA GLN A 1075 62.10 -55.96 5.58
C GLN A 1075 61.39 -57.32 5.58
N GLN A 1076 61.86 -58.29 4.78
CA GLN A 1076 61.33 -59.67 4.80
C GLN A 1076 61.49 -60.31 6.18
N ALA A 1077 62.62 -60.08 6.86
CA ALA A 1077 62.87 -60.56 8.22
C ALA A 1077 61.93 -59.99 9.31
N HIS A 1078 61.16 -58.93 9.02
CA HIS A 1078 60.15 -58.39 9.95
C HIS A 1078 58.76 -59.01 9.75
N ILE A 1079 58.54 -59.85 8.72
CA ILE A 1079 57.28 -60.55 8.50
C ILE A 1079 57.26 -61.84 9.33
N PRO A 1080 56.22 -62.09 10.16
CA PRO A 1080 56.12 -63.32 10.95
C PRO A 1080 56.22 -64.59 10.10
N ASN A 1081 57.05 -65.55 10.51
CA ASN A 1081 57.24 -66.84 9.81
C ASN A 1081 55.93 -67.61 9.57
N SER A 1082 54.92 -67.44 10.43
CA SER A 1082 53.58 -68.03 10.26
C SER A 1082 52.77 -67.41 9.12
N ILE A 1083 53.04 -66.14 8.76
CA ILE A 1083 52.45 -65.46 7.59
C ILE A 1083 53.21 -65.89 6.33
N MET A 1084 54.54 -65.97 6.38
CA MET A 1084 55.35 -66.51 5.27
C MET A 1084 54.93 -67.95 4.91
N ALA A 1085 54.78 -68.84 5.90
CA ALA A 1085 54.27 -70.19 5.67
C ALA A 1085 52.88 -70.21 5.01
N VAL A 1086 51.97 -69.31 5.41
CA VAL A 1086 50.64 -69.16 4.80
C VAL A 1086 50.70 -68.64 3.37
N LEU A 1087 51.71 -67.84 2.99
CA LEU A 1087 51.98 -67.41 1.60
C LEU A 1087 52.64 -68.51 0.76
N GLU A 1088 53.59 -69.25 1.33
CA GLU A 1088 54.41 -70.26 0.63
C GLU A 1088 53.72 -71.61 0.40
N ALA A 1089 52.63 -71.92 1.12
CA ALA A 1089 51.91 -73.20 1.12
C ALA A 1089 51.35 -73.74 -0.23
N LYS A 1090 51.75 -73.18 -1.38
CA LYS A 1090 51.52 -73.75 -2.72
C LYS A 1090 52.79 -74.17 -3.48
N LYS A 1091 54.00 -73.96 -2.94
CA LYS A 1091 55.24 -74.53 -3.51
C LYS A 1091 55.27 -76.06 -3.32
N LYS A 1092 54.85 -76.80 -4.36
CA LYS A 1092 55.24 -78.21 -4.53
C LYS A 1092 56.77 -78.28 -4.69
N PRO A 1093 57.48 -79.18 -4.00
CA PRO A 1093 58.90 -79.39 -4.22
C PRO A 1093 59.15 -80.22 -5.49
N GLU A 1094 60.18 -79.86 -6.25
CA GLU A 1094 60.62 -80.58 -7.45
C GLU A 1094 61.50 -81.80 -7.09
N PRO A 1095 61.46 -82.88 -7.88
CA PRO A 1095 62.41 -83.98 -7.75
C PRO A 1095 63.80 -83.59 -8.29
N LYS A 1096 64.86 -84.15 -7.70
CA LYS A 1096 66.26 -83.93 -8.12
C LYS A 1096 66.96 -85.22 -8.54
N LEU A 1097 68.08 -85.03 -9.25
CA LEU A 1097 68.99 -86.04 -9.84
C LEU A 1097 68.43 -86.63 -11.15
N VAL A 1098 69.23 -86.90 -12.20
CA VAL A 1098 70.69 -87.11 -12.28
C VAL A 1098 71.31 -86.34 -13.48
N GLN A 1099 72.56 -85.85 -13.35
CA GLN A 1099 73.42 -85.32 -14.45
C GLN A 1099 74.19 -86.48 -15.14
N PRO A 1100 74.44 -86.48 -16.47
CA PRO A 1100 75.54 -85.67 -17.05
C PRO A 1100 75.30 -85.13 -18.50
N VAL A 1101 75.64 -83.87 -18.86
CA VAL A 1101 76.94 -83.29 -19.32
C VAL A 1101 77.07 -83.16 -20.87
N MET A 1102 77.33 -81.92 -21.30
CA MET A 1102 77.97 -81.40 -22.55
C MET A 1102 77.23 -81.38 -23.93
N GLU A 1103 77.23 -80.15 -24.46
CA GLU A 1103 77.60 -79.71 -25.83
C GLU A 1103 76.61 -79.81 -27.02
N GLU A 1104 75.93 -78.66 -27.21
CA GLU A 1104 75.94 -77.79 -28.41
C GLU A 1104 75.25 -78.16 -29.75
N GLU A 1105 74.24 -77.32 -30.03
CA GLU A 1105 73.85 -76.72 -31.32
C GLU A 1105 72.94 -77.41 -32.36
N MET A 1106 72.27 -76.50 -33.10
CA MET A 1106 71.37 -76.61 -34.25
C MET A 1106 69.91 -77.11 -34.13
N GLU A 1107 69.02 -76.18 -34.48
CA GLU A 1107 67.66 -76.32 -35.03
C GLU A 1107 67.63 -76.99 -36.45
N PRO A 1108 66.47 -77.23 -37.12
CA PRO A 1108 65.07 -77.28 -36.65
C PRO A 1108 64.23 -78.49 -37.20
N SER A 1109 62.93 -78.46 -36.89
CA SER A 1109 61.80 -78.86 -37.78
C SER A 1109 61.29 -80.33 -37.83
N HIS A 1110 59.97 -80.43 -38.05
CA HIS A 1110 59.09 -81.54 -38.52
C HIS A 1110 59.37 -83.02 -38.14
N GLY A 1111 58.38 -83.86 -37.84
CA GLY A 1111 56.92 -83.67 -37.77
C GLY A 1111 56.12 -84.92 -38.17
N VAL A 1112 54.79 -84.81 -38.16
CA VAL A 1112 53.79 -85.72 -38.80
C VAL A 1112 53.58 -87.13 -38.21
N SER A 1113 52.36 -87.37 -37.71
CA SER A 1113 51.54 -88.55 -38.11
C SER A 1113 50.05 -88.34 -37.80
N SER A 1114 49.24 -88.18 -38.85
CA SER A 1114 47.83 -88.58 -38.90
C SER A 1114 47.76 -90.03 -39.49
N PRO A 1115 46.62 -90.71 -39.75
CA PRO A 1115 45.31 -90.29 -40.34
C PRO A 1115 44.10 -90.67 -39.42
N VAL A 1116 42.79 -90.73 -39.76
CA VAL A 1116 42.04 -91.22 -40.94
C VAL A 1116 40.64 -90.56 -41.06
N GLU A 1117 40.12 -90.52 -42.29
CA GLU A 1117 38.83 -90.02 -42.82
C GLU A 1117 37.67 -91.08 -42.73
N PRO A 1118 36.48 -91.00 -43.41
CA PRO A 1118 35.95 -90.04 -44.39
C PRO A 1118 34.49 -89.54 -44.16
N ALA A 1119 34.04 -88.68 -45.11
CA ALA A 1119 32.66 -88.47 -45.58
C ALA A 1119 31.64 -87.67 -44.70
N ALA A 1120 30.82 -86.76 -45.26
CA ALA A 1120 30.79 -86.21 -46.63
C ALA A 1120 29.94 -84.93 -46.79
N LEU A 1121 30.49 -83.93 -47.52
CA LEU A 1121 29.81 -82.97 -48.44
C LEU A 1121 28.80 -81.93 -47.86
N PRO A 1122 28.53 -80.81 -48.57
CA PRO A 1122 29.49 -79.86 -49.18
C PRO A 1122 29.06 -78.35 -49.00
N LEU A 1123 29.81 -77.41 -49.62
CA LEU A 1123 29.47 -75.97 -49.83
C LEU A 1123 29.49 -75.07 -48.57
N ASN A 1124 29.64 -73.74 -48.61
CA ASN A 1124 30.44 -72.77 -49.40
C ASN A 1124 30.24 -71.36 -48.74
N ASP A 1125 30.95 -70.30 -49.19
CA ASP A 1125 30.48 -68.90 -49.09
C ASP A 1125 29.01 -68.76 -49.62
N PRO A 1126 28.14 -67.86 -49.11
CA PRO A 1126 28.40 -66.49 -48.59
C PRO A 1126 27.71 -66.25 -47.21
N GLY A 1127 27.49 -65.05 -46.64
CA GLY A 1127 27.86 -63.66 -46.98
C GLY A 1127 26.65 -62.69 -47.05
N THR A 1128 26.83 -61.46 -46.53
CA THR A 1128 25.88 -60.29 -46.52
C THR A 1128 24.56 -60.39 -45.71
N PRO A 1129 24.03 -59.26 -45.20
CA PRO A 1129 22.79 -59.21 -44.40
C PRO A 1129 21.51 -59.14 -45.27
N PRO A 1130 20.33 -59.38 -44.65
CA PRO A 1130 19.38 -58.26 -44.59
C PRO A 1130 18.60 -58.10 -43.26
N MET A 1131 18.30 -56.84 -42.95
CA MET A 1131 17.19 -56.30 -42.13
C MET A 1131 17.12 -56.49 -40.59
N GLN A 1132 16.39 -55.52 -40.00
CA GLN A 1132 15.80 -55.39 -38.66
C GLN A 1132 16.64 -54.93 -37.45
N ASP A 1133 16.48 -53.64 -37.17
CA ASP A 1133 15.92 -53.06 -35.93
C ASP A 1133 16.78 -52.74 -34.68
N GLU A 1134 16.50 -51.52 -34.19
CA GLU A 1134 16.66 -50.91 -32.84
C GLU A 1134 18.02 -50.89 -32.10
N ALA A 1135 18.62 -49.69 -32.19
CA ALA A 1135 19.32 -48.92 -31.15
C ALA A 1135 19.49 -49.49 -29.72
N PHE A 1136 20.71 -49.37 -29.20
CA PHE A 1136 20.98 -48.41 -28.10
C PHE A 1136 22.48 -48.01 -28.06
N SER A 1137 22.79 -46.89 -27.42
CA SER A 1137 24.12 -46.24 -27.41
C SER A 1137 24.82 -46.29 -26.05
N LYS A 1138 26.18 -46.31 -26.02
CA LYS A 1138 27.04 -45.54 -25.08
C LYS A 1138 28.56 -45.78 -25.26
N ASP A 1139 29.35 -44.72 -24.97
CA ASP A 1139 30.70 -44.66 -24.34
C ASP A 1139 31.91 -45.38 -25.03
N GLU A 1140 33.19 -44.95 -24.89
CA GLU A 1140 33.84 -43.74 -24.32
C GLU A 1140 35.28 -43.53 -24.90
N GLU A 1141 35.79 -42.31 -24.72
CA GLU A 1141 37.17 -41.72 -24.71
C GLU A 1141 38.46 -42.42 -25.22
N GLU A 1142 39.38 -41.61 -25.81
CA GLU A 1142 40.82 -41.40 -25.45
C GLU A 1142 41.67 -40.90 -26.68
N PRO A 1143 42.87 -40.26 -26.52
CA PRO A 1143 43.23 -39.13 -25.64
C PRO A 1143 44.19 -38.11 -26.35
N MET A 1144 45.15 -37.50 -25.61
CA MET A 1144 46.31 -36.67 -26.03
C MET A 1144 46.07 -35.21 -26.49
N GLU A 1145 47.01 -34.26 -26.33
CA GLU A 1145 47.99 -33.95 -25.24
C GLU A 1145 48.68 -32.59 -25.53
N GLU A 1146 49.35 -32.05 -24.50
CA GLU A 1146 50.39 -30.98 -24.48
C GLU A 1146 50.05 -29.55 -23.98
N SER A 1147 51.11 -28.91 -23.50
CA SER A 1147 51.23 -27.67 -22.71
C SER A 1147 52.04 -26.60 -23.51
N GLU A 1148 52.42 -25.39 -23.06
CA GLU A 1148 52.68 -24.81 -21.73
C GLU A 1148 52.50 -23.26 -21.69
N HIS A 1149 52.43 -22.69 -20.48
CA HIS A 1149 53.05 -21.40 -20.06
C HIS A 1149 52.57 -20.04 -20.70
N VAL A 1150 52.75 -18.84 -20.11
CA VAL A 1150 53.49 -18.39 -18.90
C VAL A 1150 52.92 -17.08 -18.28
N VAL A 1151 53.09 -16.87 -16.95
CA VAL A 1151 53.09 -15.58 -16.16
C VAL A 1151 51.80 -14.71 -16.05
N GLN A 1152 51.60 -13.83 -15.05
CA GLN A 1152 51.72 -13.86 -13.56
C GLN A 1152 51.31 -12.48 -12.98
N GLU A 1153 50.50 -12.42 -11.90
CA GLU A 1153 50.46 -11.35 -10.85
C GLU A 1153 50.14 -9.87 -11.26
N HIS A 1154 49.74 -8.92 -10.38
CA HIS A 1154 49.49 -8.90 -8.92
C HIS A 1154 48.48 -7.77 -8.50
N THR A 1155 47.92 -7.90 -7.28
CA THR A 1155 47.44 -6.84 -6.33
C THR A 1155 46.32 -5.83 -6.69
N ASP A 1156 45.18 -6.02 -6.02
CA ASP A 1156 44.60 -5.16 -4.95
C ASP A 1156 44.19 -3.67 -5.17
N ASN A 1157 42.90 -3.45 -4.88
CA ASN A 1157 42.32 -2.49 -3.91
C ASN A 1157 41.70 -1.12 -4.30
N GLU A 1158 40.67 -0.82 -3.49
CA GLU A 1158 40.05 0.47 -3.09
C GLU A 1158 39.20 1.35 -4.05
N VAL A 1159 37.89 1.32 -3.74
CA VAL A 1159 37.05 2.48 -3.33
C VAL A 1159 36.49 3.47 -4.38
N SER A 1160 35.15 3.56 -4.34
CA SER A 1160 34.27 4.73 -4.57
C SER A 1160 33.69 5.10 -5.95
N GLN A 1161 32.39 5.42 -5.82
CA GLN A 1161 31.60 6.47 -6.48
C GLN A 1161 30.94 6.29 -7.85
N GLU A 1162 29.71 6.77 -7.82
CA GLU A 1162 28.75 7.13 -8.86
C GLU A 1162 29.39 7.82 -10.08
N VAL A 1163 28.85 7.55 -11.28
CA VAL A 1163 27.95 8.50 -11.98
C VAL A 1163 27.31 7.83 -13.21
N SER A 1164 26.08 8.26 -13.52
CA SER A 1164 25.25 7.80 -14.62
C SER A 1164 25.80 8.09 -16.03
N ARG A 1165 25.41 7.27 -17.02
CA ARG A 1165 25.07 7.80 -18.35
C ARG A 1165 24.10 6.93 -19.17
N GLU A 1166 23.04 7.58 -19.62
CA GLU A 1166 22.29 7.31 -20.85
C GLU A 1166 23.22 7.55 -22.06
N ALA A 1167 23.01 7.01 -23.27
CA ALA A 1167 22.16 5.93 -23.79
C ALA A 1167 22.81 5.47 -25.12
N ASP A 1168 22.26 4.46 -25.80
CA ASP A 1168 21.82 4.72 -27.19
C ASP A 1168 20.86 3.64 -27.73
N THR A 1169 20.06 4.02 -28.72
CA THR A 1169 19.10 3.14 -29.42
C THR A 1169 19.68 2.60 -30.72
N LEU A 1170 19.26 1.40 -31.15
CA LEU A 1170 19.19 1.05 -32.58
C LEU A 1170 18.30 -0.18 -32.84
N SER A 1171 17.44 -0.06 -33.86
CA SER A 1171 16.65 -1.10 -34.53
C SER A 1171 16.32 -0.54 -35.92
N PRO A 1172 16.37 -1.32 -37.03
CA PRO A 1172 15.17 -2.09 -37.42
C PRO A 1172 15.38 -3.35 -38.32
N GLN A 1173 14.47 -4.35 -38.21
CA GLN A 1173 13.83 -5.20 -39.28
C GLN A 1173 14.66 -5.87 -40.42
N PRO A 1174 14.07 -6.70 -41.35
CA PRO A 1174 12.76 -7.39 -41.40
C PRO A 1174 12.84 -8.93 -41.71
N GLU A 1175 11.66 -9.60 -41.85
CA GLU A 1175 11.23 -10.68 -42.81
C GLU A 1175 12.21 -11.76 -43.35
N ALA A 1176 11.87 -13.05 -43.59
CA ALA A 1176 10.66 -13.91 -43.42
C ALA A 1176 11.12 -15.43 -43.33
N SER A 1177 10.53 -16.55 -43.80
CA SER A 1177 9.33 -16.95 -44.62
C SER A 1177 9.10 -18.50 -44.61
N GLU A 1178 7.84 -18.95 -44.85
CA GLU A 1178 7.35 -20.20 -45.54
C GLU A 1178 7.72 -21.66 -45.10
N GLU A 1179 6.67 -22.41 -44.65
CA GLU A 1179 6.04 -23.69 -45.14
C GLU A 1179 6.83 -24.81 -45.92
N PRO A 1180 6.33 -26.09 -46.08
CA PRO A 1180 4.94 -26.67 -46.05
C PRO A 1180 4.70 -27.75 -44.94
N MET A 1181 3.52 -28.38 -44.68
CA MET A 1181 2.55 -29.19 -45.48
C MET A 1181 3.13 -30.52 -46.05
N GLU A 1182 2.46 -31.70 -46.10
CA GLU A 1182 1.02 -32.11 -46.14
C GLU A 1182 0.79 -33.61 -45.71
N GLU A 1183 -0.44 -33.97 -45.28
CA GLU A 1183 -1.16 -35.31 -45.27
C GLU A 1183 -0.43 -36.62 -44.78
N ILE A 1184 -0.98 -37.86 -44.65
CA ILE A 1184 -2.20 -38.59 -45.07
C ILE A 1184 -2.75 -39.54 -43.95
N GLN A 1185 -4.09 -39.63 -43.91
CA GLN A 1185 -5.07 -40.71 -43.60
C GLN A 1185 -4.62 -42.22 -43.57
N THR A 1186 -5.38 -43.29 -43.17
CA THR A 1186 -6.83 -43.56 -42.93
C THR A 1186 -7.06 -44.92 -42.19
N GLU A 1187 -8.21 -45.11 -41.51
CA GLU A 1187 -9.01 -46.37 -41.33
C GLU A 1187 -8.42 -47.65 -40.63
N SER A 1188 -9.18 -48.65 -40.13
CA SER A 1188 -10.61 -48.81 -39.71
C SER A 1188 -10.83 -50.10 -38.86
N SER A 1189 -12.08 -50.44 -38.50
CA SER A 1189 -12.58 -51.68 -37.80
C SER A 1189 -12.28 -51.82 -36.29
N ASP A 1190 -13.09 -52.47 -35.44
CA ASP A 1190 -14.41 -53.12 -35.63
C ASP A 1190 -15.28 -53.15 -34.34
N THR A 1191 -16.50 -53.70 -34.40
CA THR A 1191 -17.46 -53.92 -33.27
C THR A 1191 -18.05 -55.37 -33.33
N PRO A 1192 -19.07 -55.85 -32.55
CA PRO A 1192 -19.86 -55.30 -31.41
C PRO A 1192 -20.07 -56.32 -30.24
N GLU A 1193 -21.19 -56.18 -29.49
CA GLU A 1193 -21.90 -57.20 -28.65
C GLU A 1193 -21.32 -57.60 -27.25
N ALA A 1194 -22.11 -57.96 -26.21
CA ALA A 1194 -23.59 -57.96 -26.03
C ALA A 1194 -24.04 -57.93 -24.53
N ALA A 1195 -25.35 -57.75 -24.32
CA ALA A 1195 -26.09 -57.47 -23.08
C ALA A 1195 -26.15 -58.55 -21.97
N LYS A 1196 -26.47 -58.09 -20.73
CA LYS A 1196 -27.63 -58.45 -19.87
C LYS A 1196 -27.63 -57.57 -18.58
N GLU A 1197 -28.69 -57.02 -18.01
CA GLU A 1197 -30.12 -57.38 -17.82
C GLU A 1197 -30.40 -58.13 -16.49
N ALA A 1198 -31.52 -57.78 -15.83
CA ALA A 1198 -32.10 -58.32 -14.58
C ALA A 1198 -31.35 -58.08 -13.24
N GLU A 1199 -31.99 -58.09 -12.06
CA GLU A 1199 -33.29 -57.52 -11.60
C GLU A 1199 -33.41 -57.69 -10.06
N ALA A 1200 -34.25 -56.88 -9.40
CA ALA A 1200 -34.83 -57.14 -8.06
C ALA A 1200 -33.85 -57.22 -6.84
N ASP A 1201 -34.28 -57.23 -5.56
CA ASP A 1201 -35.64 -57.13 -5.02
C ASP A 1201 -35.73 -56.52 -3.59
N VAL A 1202 -36.89 -55.91 -3.28
CA VAL A 1202 -37.68 -55.91 -2.01
C VAL A 1202 -37.09 -55.55 -0.61
N SER A 1203 -38.02 -55.18 0.28
CA SER A 1203 -37.97 -54.99 1.75
C SER A 1203 -37.48 -53.61 2.25
N GLU A 1204 -38.32 -52.75 2.87
CA GLU A 1204 -39.02 -52.83 4.18
C GLU A 1204 -38.10 -52.50 5.39
N THR A 1205 -38.50 -51.77 6.45
CA THR A 1205 -39.83 -51.24 6.84
C THR A 1205 -39.75 -49.99 7.75
N ALA A 1206 -40.76 -49.11 7.60
CA ALA A 1206 -41.57 -48.44 8.64
C ALA A 1206 -40.99 -47.61 9.83
N ALA A 1207 -41.71 -46.48 10.08
CA ALA A 1207 -42.08 -45.89 11.39
C ALA A 1207 -41.00 -45.15 12.22
N ALA A 1208 -41.29 -44.09 12.99
CA ALA A 1208 -42.56 -43.38 13.28
C ALA A 1208 -42.34 -41.86 13.55
N SER A 1209 -43.46 -41.13 13.74
CA SER A 1209 -43.68 -39.87 14.51
C SER A 1209 -42.49 -39.10 15.14
N GLY A 1210 -42.47 -37.77 15.19
CA GLY A 1210 -43.55 -36.78 14.97
C GLY A 1210 -43.75 -35.86 16.20
N GLY A 1211 -43.97 -34.56 15.95
CA GLY A 1211 -44.01 -33.46 16.94
C GLY A 1211 -43.04 -32.35 16.50
N GLU A 1212 -43.46 -31.15 16.09
CA GLU A 1212 -44.28 -30.09 16.72
C GLU A 1212 -43.50 -29.10 17.60
N ASN A 1213 -43.51 -27.84 17.13
CA ASN A 1213 -43.59 -26.57 17.86
C ASN A 1213 -42.38 -26.03 18.66
N VAL A 1214 -42.03 -24.77 18.30
CA VAL A 1214 -41.29 -23.75 19.09
C VAL A 1214 -39.78 -24.03 19.28
N GLU A 1215 -38.86 -23.07 19.12
CA GLU A 1215 -38.97 -21.60 19.01
C GLU A 1215 -38.24 -21.03 17.78
#